data_AF-F8WXN7-F1
#
_entry.id   AF-F8WXN7-F1
#
_cell.length_a   1.000
_cell.length_b   1.000
_cell.length_c   1.000
_cell.angle_alpha   90.00
_cell.angle_beta   90.00
_cell.angle_gamma   90.00
#
_symmetry.space_group_name_H-M   'P 1'
#
loop_
_entity.id
_entity.type
_entity.pdbx_description
1 polymer ?
#
loop_
_entity_poly.entity_id
_entity_poly.type
_entity_poly.pdbx_seq_one_letter_code
_entity_poly.pdbx_strand_id
1 'polypeptide(L)'
;MSVINIESAFNTENRSVDDFFNQTGQGLYIPFYQREYSWDQDNIEQLLEDISKGVLRVIDDKSSNNKEIRFLGTIIILQEANKEKIYPVDKQAVPSKIDLLIDGQQRLSTISVIGTLLTKHLVEILSKMKESNILYGDLKEICEYWITQKLLHTFSFDLGRGKPKIKPKIIRGAMDYWVREGNLEKAYKSDLASYLGNFIEDYTKFESTGNIFGSIKRNQFGKILSQNIIQIDRWLKNVVRTAHLQKSDDFSVAWDILDSFKQDSLWSFEREHLADKIKTKDFSSNKSDSYILCELVQVLTVCHYLLDRCCFTIIQPTDEDWAFDMFQSLNATGTPLTAIETFKPLVVNDTVENEKDFKDSSNDLSFREIDNLFKDNNTAQQKNKRTNEFLTSFFVAYSGQSISSHFSYQRKILMDSYKKCNIFDKRSSFIHFLGDYANFYKNIWIDYSNDSTVSIDFLKNHEEGELASVLLLFLRTTGHKMSITVLGSAFKDVIRNHYSVDSVNNFVNIIKAITAYYCIWRSSYPNSGLDSTYREFFKEKNKNWDYNDTLYSQELRKHFINSLKNRGIEDFSTWSNRAINFFRYDEAGKVLCRLAILIAAHDTIEDENEHGLMKIARANTSDFLSLKKWNSLDSVEHIAPQKNTDKEWDSELYDEPSLLYQSIGNLTLLPQRINSSAGNKNWKTKRLYFEAIVQKDQNKLDQLLAEETGLSTNSIEIIRDAEYNEHLKPLTMVKEDVGWNATLIKKRNQRIIEIFWQRISNWLY
;
A
#
# COMPACT_ATOMS: atom_id res chain seq x y z
N MET A 1 10.27 -12.57 58.56
CA MET A 1 9.91 -12.19 57.18
C MET A 1 10.29 -10.73 57.03
N SER A 2 11.31 -10.42 56.22
CA SER A 2 11.60 -9.03 55.85
C SER A 2 10.38 -8.50 55.10
N VAL A 3 9.84 -7.36 55.55
CA VAL A 3 8.76 -6.66 54.85
C VAL A 3 9.29 -6.31 53.46
N ILE A 4 8.77 -6.98 52.42
CA ILE A 4 9.09 -6.63 51.03
C ILE A 4 8.49 -5.25 50.79
N ASN A 5 9.34 -4.26 50.56
CA ASN A 5 8.89 -2.93 50.20
C ASN A 5 8.42 -2.96 48.74
N ILE A 6 7.11 -3.06 48.53
CA ILE A 6 6.46 -3.11 47.22
C ILE A 6 6.81 -1.87 46.37
N GLU A 7 7.00 -0.71 47.00
CA GLU A 7 7.37 0.53 46.29
C GLU A 7 8.77 0.46 45.67
N SER A 8 9.63 -0.41 46.20
CA SER A 8 10.98 -0.64 45.66
C SER A 8 11.05 -1.79 44.66
N ALA A 9 9.97 -2.55 44.46
CA ALA A 9 9.98 -3.75 43.62
C ALA A 9 10.27 -3.44 42.14
N PHE A 10 9.85 -2.26 41.67
CA PHE A 10 10.06 -1.78 40.31
C PHE A 10 10.17 -0.25 40.25
N ASN A 11 11.16 0.25 39.52
CA ASN A 11 11.25 1.68 39.16
C ASN A 11 10.68 1.88 37.75
N THR A 12 9.81 2.86 37.57
CA THR A 12 9.20 3.19 36.27
C THR A 12 9.48 4.63 35.89
N GLU A 13 10.05 4.84 34.71
CA GLU A 13 10.42 6.18 34.22
C GLU A 13 10.04 6.33 32.74
N ASN A 14 9.58 7.52 32.36
CA ASN A 14 9.37 7.85 30.95
C ASN A 14 10.62 8.55 30.41
N ARG A 15 11.13 8.07 29.26
CA ARG A 15 12.33 8.63 28.61
C ARG A 15 12.08 8.82 27.13
N SER A 16 12.66 9.87 26.55
CA SER A 16 12.73 9.98 25.08
C SER A 16 13.63 8.87 24.53
N VAL A 17 13.58 8.67 23.21
CA VAL A 17 14.50 7.72 22.55
C VAL A 17 15.95 8.18 22.75
N ASP A 18 16.23 9.49 22.63
CA ASP A 18 17.55 10.05 22.88
C ASP A 18 18.02 9.77 24.31
N ASP A 19 17.23 10.13 25.32
CA ASP A 19 17.59 9.96 26.74
C ASP A 19 17.83 8.49 27.12
N PHE A 20 17.13 7.55 26.45
CA PHE A 20 17.33 6.12 26.68
C PHE A 20 18.68 5.65 26.12
N PHE A 21 19.02 6.03 24.89
CA PHE A 21 20.25 5.57 24.22
C PHE A 21 21.50 6.35 24.67
N ASN A 22 21.34 7.62 25.03
CA ASN A 22 22.40 8.54 25.45
C ASN A 22 22.78 8.37 26.93
N GLN A 23 22.95 7.12 27.36
CA GLN A 23 23.45 6.79 28.70
C GLN A 23 24.92 6.41 28.67
N THR A 24 25.70 7.09 29.50
CA THR A 24 27.16 6.95 29.55
C THR A 24 27.59 5.50 29.76
N GLY A 25 28.28 4.94 28.76
CA GLY A 25 28.88 3.61 28.79
C GLY A 25 27.89 2.45 28.99
N GLN A 26 26.61 2.67 28.68
CA GLN A 26 25.57 1.64 28.67
C GLN A 26 25.73 0.76 27.42
N GLY A 27 25.84 -0.56 27.64
CA GLY A 27 25.64 -1.59 26.63
C GLY A 27 24.36 -2.39 26.92
N LEU A 28 23.60 -2.67 25.87
CA LEU A 28 22.37 -3.45 25.93
C LEU A 28 22.69 -4.91 25.57
N TYR A 29 22.30 -5.82 26.46
CA TYR A 29 22.55 -7.25 26.29
C TYR A 29 21.23 -7.99 26.16
N ILE A 30 20.97 -8.56 24.99
CA ILE A 30 19.79 -9.40 24.74
C ILE A 30 20.07 -10.80 25.29
N PRO A 31 19.34 -11.29 26.31
CA PRO A 31 19.55 -12.62 26.86
C PRO A 31 19.29 -13.72 25.81
N PHE A 32 19.96 -14.87 25.96
CA PHE A 32 19.91 -15.95 24.97
C PHE A 32 18.50 -16.54 24.75
N TYR A 33 17.68 -16.58 25.80
CA TYR A 33 16.31 -17.12 25.73
C TYR A 33 15.35 -16.27 24.92
N GLN A 34 15.72 -15.02 24.60
CA GLN A 34 14.90 -14.17 23.76
C GLN A 34 14.90 -14.66 22.31
N ARG A 35 13.89 -14.26 21.52
CA ARG A 35 13.83 -14.62 20.10
C ARG A 35 14.85 -13.84 19.28
N GLU A 36 15.16 -14.30 18.08
CA GLU A 36 15.96 -13.52 17.12
C GLU A 36 15.17 -12.31 16.60
N TYR A 37 15.82 -11.45 15.81
CA TYR A 37 15.16 -10.32 15.19
C TYR A 37 14.06 -10.81 14.23
N SER A 38 12.81 -10.41 14.48
CA SER A 38 11.64 -11.02 13.82
C SER A 38 10.53 -10.04 13.45
N TRP A 39 10.77 -8.73 13.51
CA TRP A 39 9.82 -7.76 12.98
C TRP A 39 9.68 -7.94 11.47
N ASP A 40 8.47 -8.18 11.01
CA ASP A 40 8.14 -8.29 9.59
C ASP A 40 7.99 -6.91 8.93
N GLN A 41 7.65 -6.90 7.64
CA GLN A 41 7.51 -5.69 6.85
C GLN A 41 6.37 -4.80 7.34
N ASP A 42 5.30 -5.38 7.88
CA ASP A 42 4.12 -4.65 8.38
C ASP A 42 4.49 -3.85 9.63
N ASN A 43 5.28 -4.45 10.54
CA ASN A 43 5.79 -3.75 11.74
C ASN A 43 6.67 -2.54 11.36
N ILE A 44 7.53 -2.70 10.35
CA ILE A 44 8.38 -1.61 9.86
C ILE A 44 7.54 -0.53 9.19
N GLU A 45 6.62 -0.91 8.30
CA GLU A 45 5.73 0.04 7.63
C GLU A 45 4.93 0.86 8.64
N GLN A 46 4.40 0.22 9.68
CA GLN A 46 3.70 0.90 10.76
C GLN A 46 4.60 1.91 11.50
N LEU A 47 5.83 1.55 11.85
CA LEU A 47 6.76 2.47 12.53
C LEU A 47 7.12 3.68 11.64
N LEU A 48 7.38 3.45 10.36
CA LEU A 48 7.72 4.52 9.42
C LEU A 48 6.53 5.45 9.17
N GLU A 49 5.34 4.87 9.03
CA GLU A 49 4.08 5.60 8.91
C GLU A 49 3.79 6.42 10.18
N ASP A 50 4.07 5.84 11.36
CA ASP A 50 3.92 6.49 12.66
C ASP A 50 4.80 7.75 12.79
N ILE A 51 6.04 7.70 12.27
CA ILE A 51 6.98 8.82 12.21
C ILE A 51 6.50 9.86 11.20
N SER A 52 6.22 9.45 9.96
CA SER A 52 5.74 10.36 8.89
C SER A 52 4.53 11.17 9.34
N LYS A 53 3.48 10.50 9.80
CA LYS A 53 2.25 11.17 10.23
C LYS A 53 2.41 11.94 11.52
N GLY A 54 3.32 11.50 12.38
CA GLY A 54 3.71 12.25 13.56
C GLY A 54 4.23 13.64 13.19
N VAL A 55 5.13 13.71 12.20
CA VAL A 55 5.62 14.98 11.65
C VAL A 55 4.48 15.79 11.03
N LEU A 56 3.61 15.18 10.21
CA LEU A 56 2.46 15.87 9.61
C LEU A 56 1.54 16.52 10.67
N ARG A 57 1.25 15.80 11.77
CA ARG A 57 0.40 16.32 12.85
C ARG A 57 1.01 17.51 13.58
N VAL A 58 2.34 17.51 13.78
CA VAL A 58 3.03 18.66 14.37
C VAL A 58 2.85 19.91 13.50
N ILE A 59 2.81 19.74 12.17
CA ILE A 59 2.63 20.83 11.20
C ILE A 59 1.16 21.29 11.12
N ASP A 60 0.22 20.36 11.13
CA ASP A 60 -1.22 20.66 11.03
C ASP A 60 -1.80 21.29 12.31
N ASP A 61 -1.35 20.86 13.49
CA ASP A 61 -1.95 21.24 14.77
C ASP A 61 -1.36 22.56 15.32
N LYS A 62 -1.43 23.65 14.53
CA LYS A 62 -0.98 25.01 14.89
C LYS A 62 -1.65 25.61 16.14
N SER A 63 -2.73 24.98 16.62
CA SER A 63 -3.57 25.45 17.73
C SER A 63 -3.23 24.81 19.08
N SER A 64 -2.58 23.65 19.07
CA SER A 64 -2.15 22.97 20.30
C SER A 64 -0.72 23.40 20.64
N ASN A 65 -0.38 23.51 21.93
CA ASN A 65 0.96 23.89 22.42
C ASN A 65 2.05 22.83 22.10
N ASN A 66 2.18 22.39 20.85
CA ASN A 66 3.23 21.51 20.35
C ASN A 66 3.35 20.18 21.14
N LYS A 67 2.20 19.65 21.62
CA LYS A 67 2.12 18.53 22.57
C LYS A 67 2.19 17.13 21.93
N GLU A 68 2.30 17.02 20.61
CA GLU A 68 2.37 15.72 19.95
C GLU A 68 3.65 14.99 20.38
N ILE A 69 3.46 13.84 21.02
CA ILE A 69 4.48 12.88 21.40
C ILE A 69 4.05 11.50 20.92
N ARG A 70 5.01 10.67 20.54
CA ARG A 70 4.74 9.29 20.12
C ARG A 70 5.21 8.30 21.17
N PHE A 71 4.26 7.61 21.79
CA PHE A 71 4.58 6.48 22.66
C PHE A 71 4.95 5.25 21.83
N LEU A 72 6.15 4.71 22.03
CA LEU A 72 6.66 3.53 21.34
C LEU A 72 6.53 2.24 22.17
N GLY A 73 5.83 2.29 23.31
CA GLY A 73 5.61 1.15 24.18
C GLY A 73 6.56 1.10 25.38
N THR A 74 6.56 -0.06 26.02
CA THR A 74 7.31 -0.31 27.25
C THR A 74 8.64 -1.03 26.94
N ILE A 75 9.69 -0.74 27.70
CA ILE A 75 10.96 -1.45 27.67
C ILE A 75 11.22 -1.98 29.08
N ILE A 76 11.51 -3.27 29.22
CA ILE A 76 11.89 -3.88 30.51
C ILE A 76 13.38 -4.14 30.46
N ILE A 77 14.13 -3.52 31.38
CA ILE A 77 15.57 -3.72 31.51
C ILE A 77 15.94 -4.10 32.94
N LEU A 78 16.86 -5.05 33.08
CA LEU A 78 17.46 -5.41 34.37
C LEU A 78 18.95 -5.05 34.34
N GLN A 79 19.42 -4.24 35.28
CA GLN A 79 20.82 -3.86 35.34
C GLN A 79 21.66 -5.05 35.85
N GLU A 80 22.64 -5.49 35.06
CA GLU A 80 23.52 -6.60 35.44
C GLU A 80 24.79 -6.06 36.11
N ALA A 81 24.90 -6.33 37.41
CA ALA A 81 26.08 -5.96 38.21
C ALA A 81 27.23 -6.96 38.02
N ASN A 82 26.93 -8.23 37.74
CA ASN A 82 27.93 -9.28 37.59
C ASN A 82 28.35 -9.47 36.14
N LYS A 83 29.52 -8.94 35.80
CA LYS A 83 30.14 -9.05 34.47
C LYS A 83 30.45 -10.49 34.03
N GLU A 84 30.49 -11.44 34.96
CA GLU A 84 30.74 -12.87 34.66
C GLU A 84 29.53 -13.58 34.07
N LYS A 85 28.32 -13.02 34.22
CA LYS A 85 27.11 -13.55 33.57
C LYS A 85 27.05 -13.25 32.06
N ILE A 86 27.94 -12.39 31.57
CA ILE A 86 28.11 -12.13 30.14
C ILE A 86 29.00 -13.25 29.59
N TYR A 87 28.42 -14.08 28.73
CA TYR A 87 29.16 -15.13 28.03
C TYR A 87 28.75 -15.17 26.55
N PRO A 88 29.70 -15.33 25.61
CA PRO A 88 31.16 -15.16 25.78
C PRO A 88 31.55 -13.73 26.22
N VAL A 89 32.79 -13.52 26.70
CA VAL A 89 33.24 -12.20 27.17
C VAL A 89 34.73 -11.95 26.93
N ASP A 90 35.05 -10.75 26.40
CA ASP A 90 36.37 -10.15 26.51
C ASP A 90 36.35 -9.18 27.70
N LYS A 91 37.04 -9.54 28.78
CA LYS A 91 37.07 -8.77 30.03
C LYS A 91 37.54 -7.32 29.83
N GLN A 92 38.31 -7.04 28.78
CA GLN A 92 38.80 -5.70 28.48
C GLN A 92 37.79 -4.85 27.69
N ALA A 93 36.74 -5.46 27.14
CA ALA A 93 35.78 -4.80 26.27
C ALA A 93 34.38 -4.64 26.89
N VAL A 94 34.23 -5.03 28.15
CA VAL A 94 32.94 -4.96 28.86
C VAL A 94 32.56 -3.48 29.13
N PRO A 95 31.32 -3.07 28.80
CA PRO A 95 30.79 -1.74 29.13
C PRO A 95 30.85 -1.42 30.64
N SER A 96 30.72 -0.13 30.98
CA SER A 96 30.63 0.28 32.39
C SER A 96 29.27 -0.05 33.00
N LYS A 97 28.20 0.03 32.19
CA LYS A 97 26.84 -0.33 32.57
C LYS A 97 26.28 -1.35 31.58
N ILE A 98 25.69 -2.43 32.06
CA ILE A 98 25.08 -3.46 31.23
C ILE A 98 23.62 -3.60 31.62
N ASP A 99 22.73 -3.37 30.67
CA ASP A 99 21.30 -3.55 30.86
C ASP A 99 20.85 -4.78 30.06
N LEU A 100 20.36 -5.79 30.77
CA LEU A 100 19.73 -6.98 30.21
C LEU A 100 18.37 -6.58 29.63
N LEU A 101 18.17 -6.82 28.35
CA LEU A 101 16.96 -6.42 27.64
C LEU A 101 15.92 -7.54 27.67
N ILE A 102 14.97 -7.43 28.61
CA ILE A 102 13.94 -8.44 28.86
C ILE A 102 12.71 -8.23 27.95
N ASP A 103 12.36 -6.99 27.63
CA ASP A 103 11.33 -6.66 26.65
C ASP A 103 11.70 -5.44 25.80
N GLY A 104 11.17 -5.37 24.58
CA GLY A 104 11.38 -4.25 23.66
C GLY A 104 12.57 -4.41 22.71
N GLN A 105 13.17 -5.60 22.67
CA GLN A 105 14.33 -5.88 21.82
C GLN A 105 14.13 -5.56 20.34
N GLN A 106 12.96 -5.85 19.77
CA GLN A 106 12.71 -5.64 18.34
C GLN A 106 12.63 -4.15 18.00
N ARG A 107 12.02 -3.36 18.89
CA ARG A 107 11.90 -1.90 18.79
C ARG A 107 13.27 -1.25 18.83
N LEU A 108 14.05 -1.55 19.87
CA LEU A 108 15.38 -0.95 20.06
C LEU A 108 16.35 -1.35 18.94
N SER A 109 16.34 -2.62 18.52
CA SER A 109 17.14 -3.10 17.39
C SER A 109 16.83 -2.33 16.11
N THR A 110 15.54 -2.12 15.81
CA THR A 110 15.11 -1.39 14.62
C THR A 110 15.49 0.09 14.70
N ILE A 111 15.38 0.72 15.87
CA ILE A 111 15.80 2.12 16.06
C ILE A 111 17.30 2.28 15.88
N SER A 112 18.12 1.35 16.40
CA SER A 112 19.56 1.34 16.12
C SER A 112 19.85 1.23 14.63
N VAL A 113 19.11 0.40 13.90
CA VAL A 113 19.21 0.31 12.43
C VAL A 113 18.82 1.63 11.76
N ILE A 114 17.70 2.25 12.15
CA ILE A 114 17.30 3.57 11.64
C ILE A 114 18.40 4.60 11.92
N GLY A 115 19.00 4.60 13.11
CA GLY A 115 20.13 5.46 13.47
C GLY A 115 21.31 5.34 12.50
N THR A 116 21.73 4.10 12.18
CA THR A 116 22.80 3.88 11.18
C THR A 116 22.43 4.42 9.79
N LEU A 117 21.18 4.24 9.35
CA LEU A 117 20.72 4.71 8.05
C LEU A 117 20.60 6.24 8.00
N LEU A 118 20.14 6.88 9.08
CA LEU A 118 20.12 8.34 9.20
C LEU A 118 21.54 8.90 9.13
N THR A 119 22.52 8.31 9.83
CA THR A 119 23.93 8.69 9.72
C THR A 119 24.44 8.57 8.29
N LYS A 120 24.17 7.44 7.62
CA LYS A 120 24.52 7.25 6.20
C LYS A 120 23.93 8.33 5.31
N HIS A 121 22.65 8.66 5.50
CA HIS A 121 21.98 9.66 4.68
C HIS A 121 22.49 11.08 4.91
N LEU A 122 22.80 11.47 6.14
CA LEU A 122 23.41 12.77 6.44
C LEU A 122 24.78 12.90 5.74
N VAL A 123 25.60 11.84 5.77
CA VAL A 123 26.88 11.80 5.05
C VAL A 123 26.69 11.87 3.53
N GLU A 124 25.73 11.12 2.97
CA GLU A 124 25.40 11.19 1.54
C GLU A 124 24.96 12.60 1.13
N ILE A 125 24.14 13.27 1.96
CA ILE A 125 23.69 14.65 1.70
C ILE A 125 24.88 15.61 1.72
N LEU A 126 25.75 15.52 2.73
CA LEU A 126 26.96 16.33 2.81
C LEU A 126 27.86 16.14 1.58
N SER A 127 28.03 14.91 1.11
CA SER A 127 28.87 14.58 -0.06
C SER A 127 28.35 15.14 -1.40
N LYS A 128 27.07 15.52 -1.48
CA LYS A 128 26.51 16.17 -2.68
C LYS A 128 27.00 17.61 -2.84
N MET A 129 27.38 18.26 -1.74
CA MET A 129 27.86 19.64 -1.74
C MET A 129 29.39 19.66 -1.85
N LYS A 130 29.91 20.48 -2.76
CA LYS A 130 31.37 20.65 -2.92
C LYS A 130 31.93 21.44 -1.74
N GLU A 131 33.15 21.11 -1.31
CA GLU A 131 33.86 21.85 -0.25
C GLU A 131 34.09 23.33 -0.57
N SER A 132 34.11 23.69 -1.86
CA SER A 132 34.23 25.07 -2.32
C SER A 132 32.93 25.89 -2.17
N ASN A 133 31.81 25.27 -1.80
CA ASN A 133 30.54 25.96 -1.61
C ASN A 133 30.54 26.72 -0.28
N ILE A 134 30.05 27.96 -0.29
CA ILE A 134 30.01 28.82 0.90
C ILE A 134 29.18 28.21 2.05
N LEU A 135 28.17 27.38 1.72
CA LEU A 135 27.30 26.71 2.70
C LEU A 135 27.88 25.41 3.26
N TYR A 136 28.97 24.89 2.69
CA TYR A 136 29.51 23.58 3.07
C TYR A 136 29.92 23.52 4.54
N GLY A 137 30.51 24.61 5.07
CA GLY A 137 30.89 24.70 6.48
C GLY A 137 29.70 24.54 7.42
N ASP A 138 28.59 25.23 7.11
CA ASP A 138 27.34 25.11 7.88
C ASP A 138 26.78 23.69 7.81
N LEU A 139 26.65 23.12 6.62
CA LEU A 139 26.13 21.76 6.45
C LEU A 139 26.96 20.73 7.20
N LYS A 140 28.29 20.86 7.14
CA LYS A 140 29.22 19.96 7.81
C LYS A 140 29.03 20.01 9.32
N GLU A 141 28.99 21.21 9.89
CA GLU A 141 28.77 21.41 11.34
C GLU A 141 27.44 20.78 11.80
N ILE A 142 26.36 21.00 11.04
CA ILE A 142 25.03 20.44 11.36
C ILE A 142 25.06 18.91 11.32
N CYS A 143 25.62 18.33 10.25
CA CYS A 143 25.70 16.88 10.12
C CYS A 143 26.58 16.27 11.22
N GLU A 144 27.75 16.86 11.51
CA GLU A 144 28.66 16.39 12.56
C GLU A 144 28.03 16.47 13.95
N TYR A 145 27.30 17.54 14.25
CA TYR A 145 26.57 17.67 15.52
C TYR A 145 25.56 16.53 15.69
N TRP A 146 24.66 16.32 14.72
CA TRP A 146 23.64 15.27 14.82
C TRP A 146 24.22 13.87 14.87
N ILE A 147 25.26 13.62 14.07
CA ILE A 147 25.90 12.31 14.05
C ILE A 147 26.58 12.05 15.40
N THR A 148 27.41 12.98 15.88
CA THR A 148 28.26 12.75 17.05
C THR A 148 27.52 12.84 18.38
N GLN A 149 26.57 13.77 18.51
CA GLN A 149 25.90 14.05 19.78
C GLN A 149 24.62 13.25 20.01
N LYS A 150 24.03 12.69 18.95
CA LYS A 150 22.73 12.01 19.02
C LYS A 150 22.75 10.65 18.35
N LEU A 151 22.96 10.58 17.03
CA LEU A 151 22.78 9.34 16.26
C LEU A 151 23.77 8.24 16.66
N LEU A 152 25.05 8.56 16.92
CA LEU A 152 26.04 7.56 17.33
C LEU A 152 25.60 6.77 18.57
N HIS A 153 24.94 7.41 19.53
CA HIS A 153 24.50 6.78 20.77
C HIS A 153 23.39 5.74 20.55
N THR A 154 22.62 5.86 19.46
CA THR A 154 21.53 4.94 19.14
C THR A 154 22.00 3.55 18.74
N PHE A 155 23.21 3.42 18.20
CA PHE A 155 23.74 2.15 17.70
C PHE A 155 25.13 1.80 18.23
N SER A 156 25.81 2.72 18.91
CA SER A 156 27.12 2.49 19.50
C SER A 156 27.27 3.09 20.90
N PHE A 157 28.29 2.63 21.64
CA PHE A 157 28.82 3.32 22.81
C PHE A 157 30.34 3.41 22.71
N ASP A 158 30.93 4.42 23.34
CA ASP A 158 32.39 4.56 23.41
C ASP A 158 32.95 3.74 24.58
N LEU A 159 33.80 2.76 24.26
CA LEU A 159 34.52 1.96 25.26
C LEU A 159 35.69 2.73 25.89
N GLY A 160 36.11 3.86 25.28
CA GLY A 160 37.28 4.66 25.65
C GLY A 160 38.62 4.01 25.29
N ARG A 161 38.61 2.74 24.88
CA ARG A 161 39.79 1.92 24.56
C ARG A 161 39.47 0.90 23.46
N GLY A 162 40.53 0.35 22.85
CA GLY A 162 40.41 -0.59 21.74
C GLY A 162 40.31 0.09 20.37
N LYS A 163 40.25 -0.73 19.31
CA LYS A 163 40.13 -0.27 17.92
C LYS A 163 39.02 -1.07 17.21
N PRO A 164 37.97 -0.42 16.66
CA PRO A 164 37.57 0.98 16.91
C PRO A 164 37.20 1.21 18.38
N LYS A 165 37.21 2.47 18.86
CA LYS A 165 36.84 2.80 20.25
C LYS A 165 35.34 2.62 20.52
N ILE A 166 34.53 3.02 19.55
CA ILE A 166 33.08 2.80 19.55
C ILE A 166 32.77 1.32 19.26
N LYS A 167 31.81 0.78 20.00
CA LYS A 167 31.38 -0.63 19.93
C LYS A 167 29.86 -0.71 19.76
N PRO A 168 29.32 -1.80 19.18
CA PRO A 168 27.88 -1.99 19.03
C PRO A 168 27.14 -1.83 20.36
N LYS A 169 26.09 -1.01 20.37
CA LYS A 169 25.26 -0.74 21.55
C LYS A 169 24.50 -1.98 22.02
N ILE A 170 24.05 -2.81 21.07
CA ILE A 170 23.22 -3.99 21.32
C ILE A 170 23.99 -5.23 20.88
N ILE A 171 24.10 -6.22 21.76
CA ILE A 171 24.63 -7.55 21.44
C ILE A 171 23.71 -8.65 21.99
N ARG A 172 23.84 -9.86 21.45
CA ARG A 172 23.07 -11.03 21.88
C ARG A 172 23.92 -12.02 22.68
N GLY A 173 23.41 -12.43 23.82
CA GLY A 173 24.06 -13.39 24.69
C GLY A 173 24.27 -14.77 24.06
N ALA A 174 25.29 -15.48 24.54
CA ALA A 174 25.83 -16.75 24.05
C ALA A 174 26.37 -16.75 22.60
N MET A 175 25.99 -15.77 21.77
CA MET A 175 26.43 -15.64 20.38
C MET A 175 27.50 -14.57 20.21
N ASP A 176 27.28 -13.42 20.82
CA ASP A 176 28.09 -12.21 20.64
C ASP A 176 28.83 -11.82 21.91
N TYR A 177 29.88 -11.04 21.74
CA TYR A 177 30.59 -10.38 22.82
C TYR A 177 31.23 -9.09 22.33
N TRP A 178 31.27 -8.07 23.19
CA TRP A 178 32.10 -6.89 22.90
C TRP A 178 33.56 -7.31 22.85
N VAL A 179 34.29 -6.84 21.84
CA VAL A 179 35.71 -7.15 21.63
C VAL A 179 36.53 -5.86 21.66
N ARG A 180 37.69 -5.87 22.33
CA ARG A 180 38.57 -4.69 22.42
C ARG A 180 39.19 -4.43 21.05
N GLU A 181 39.89 -5.43 20.54
CA GLU A 181 40.57 -5.49 19.25
C GLU A 181 40.50 -6.94 18.74
N GLY A 182 40.11 -7.18 17.48
CA GLY A 182 39.99 -8.54 16.96
C GLY A 182 39.09 -8.66 15.74
N ASN A 183 38.84 -9.90 15.32
CA ASN A 183 37.98 -10.21 14.18
C ASN A 183 36.49 -10.03 14.56
N LEU A 184 35.82 -9.10 13.87
CA LEU A 184 34.40 -8.77 14.08
C LEU A 184 33.47 -9.94 13.81
N GLU A 185 33.73 -10.76 12.79
CA GLU A 185 32.91 -11.94 12.45
C GLU A 185 32.93 -13.01 13.56
N LYS A 186 34.03 -13.08 14.32
CA LYS A 186 34.12 -13.98 15.48
C LYS A 186 33.36 -13.43 16.69
N ALA A 187 33.36 -12.11 16.86
CA ALA A 187 32.79 -11.42 18.01
C ALA A 187 31.28 -11.14 17.89
N TYR A 188 30.80 -10.90 16.67
CA TYR A 188 29.44 -10.50 16.37
C TYR A 188 28.83 -11.45 15.34
N LYS A 189 28.20 -12.51 15.84
CA LYS A 189 27.61 -13.59 15.05
C LYS A 189 26.12 -13.39 14.77
N SER A 190 25.40 -12.74 15.69
CA SER A 190 23.99 -12.43 15.45
C SER A 190 23.84 -11.40 14.34
N ASP A 191 22.73 -11.48 13.60
CA ASP A 191 22.48 -10.61 12.44
C ASP A 191 22.60 -9.12 12.78
N LEU A 192 22.02 -8.70 13.90
CA LEU A 192 22.04 -7.31 14.35
C LEU A 192 23.44 -6.88 14.76
N ALA A 193 24.12 -7.62 15.64
CA ALA A 193 25.44 -7.24 16.12
C ALA A 193 26.46 -7.22 14.98
N SER A 194 26.37 -8.17 14.05
CA SER A 194 27.19 -8.23 12.84
C SER A 194 26.97 -6.99 11.96
N TYR A 195 25.70 -6.62 11.73
CA TYR A 195 25.34 -5.41 11.00
C TYR A 195 25.90 -4.15 11.66
N LEU A 196 25.67 -3.96 12.96
CA LEU A 196 26.15 -2.79 13.71
C LEU A 196 27.69 -2.74 13.74
N GLY A 197 28.35 -3.87 13.94
CA GLY A 197 29.81 -3.98 13.93
C GLY A 197 30.42 -3.57 12.60
N ASN A 198 29.87 -4.08 11.50
CA ASN A 198 30.31 -3.73 10.14
C ASN A 198 30.05 -2.25 9.83
N PHE A 199 28.88 -1.73 10.21
CA PHE A 199 28.57 -0.31 10.00
C PHE A 199 29.51 0.61 10.79
N ILE A 200 29.84 0.26 12.03
CA ILE A 200 30.81 1.00 12.86
C ILE A 200 32.21 0.98 12.24
N GLU A 201 32.62 -0.17 11.68
CA GLU A 201 33.91 -0.27 10.99
C GLU A 201 33.94 0.63 9.74
N ASP A 202 32.87 0.60 8.94
CA ASP A 202 32.72 1.46 7.76
C ASP A 202 32.67 2.95 8.14
N TYR A 203 31.97 3.31 9.22
CA TYR A 203 31.94 4.67 9.74
C TYR A 203 33.33 5.15 10.18
N THR A 204 34.08 4.32 10.90
CA THR A 204 35.46 4.64 11.32
C THR A 204 36.39 4.79 10.11
N LYS A 205 36.21 3.97 9.07
CA LYS A 205 36.94 4.09 7.81
C LYS A 205 36.55 5.36 7.06
N PHE A 206 35.28 5.73 7.06
CA PHE A 206 34.80 6.98 6.44
C PHE A 206 35.46 8.19 7.09
N GLU A 207 35.52 8.27 8.42
CA GLU A 207 36.20 9.39 9.12
C GLU A 207 37.68 9.52 8.75
N SER A 208 38.34 8.40 8.42
CA SER A 208 39.77 8.39 8.07
C SER A 208 40.08 8.49 6.57
N THR A 209 39.17 8.06 5.69
CA THR A 209 39.42 7.93 4.24
C THR A 209 38.44 8.68 3.34
N GLY A 210 37.30 9.13 3.86
CA GLY A 210 36.23 9.78 3.09
C GLY A 210 35.42 8.85 2.18
N ASN A 211 35.64 7.53 2.23
CA ASN A 211 34.94 6.56 1.38
C ASN A 211 33.46 6.39 1.78
N ILE A 212 32.57 6.39 0.78
CA ILE A 212 31.11 6.32 0.96
C ILE A 212 30.68 4.92 1.46
N PHE A 213 29.66 4.88 2.32
CA PHE A 213 29.02 3.64 2.78
C PHE A 213 28.49 2.78 1.62
N GLY A 214 28.80 1.49 1.65
CA GLY A 214 28.30 0.51 0.68
C GLY A 214 26.76 0.36 0.69
N SER A 215 26.23 -0.26 -0.37
CA SER A 215 24.84 -0.74 -0.40
C SER A 215 24.76 -2.16 0.18
N ILE A 216 23.75 -2.39 1.01
CA ILE A 216 23.53 -3.69 1.64
C ILE A 216 22.82 -4.61 0.64
N LYS A 217 23.36 -5.82 0.46
CA LYS A 217 22.77 -6.81 -0.46
C LYS A 217 21.67 -7.60 0.23
N ARG A 218 20.68 -8.06 -0.55
CA ARG A 218 19.68 -9.04 -0.08
C ARG A 218 20.42 -10.30 0.39
N ASN A 219 20.23 -10.69 1.65
CA ASN A 219 20.88 -11.83 2.32
C ASN A 219 22.33 -11.61 2.78
N GLN A 220 22.82 -10.37 2.85
CA GLN A 220 24.12 -10.11 3.48
C GLN A 220 24.11 -10.41 4.98
N PHE A 221 22.96 -10.19 5.61
CA PHE A 221 22.63 -10.59 6.98
C PHE A 221 21.37 -11.47 6.92
N GLY A 222 20.78 -11.81 8.07
CA GLY A 222 19.47 -12.45 8.15
C GLY A 222 18.44 -11.85 7.19
N LYS A 223 17.65 -12.73 6.56
CA LYS A 223 16.70 -12.36 5.49
C LYS A 223 15.76 -11.24 5.91
N ILE A 224 15.20 -11.33 7.12
CA ILE A 224 14.24 -10.36 7.66
C ILE A 224 14.94 -9.01 7.90
N LEU A 225 16.07 -9.01 8.62
CA LEU A 225 16.83 -7.79 8.90
C LEU A 225 17.26 -7.09 7.62
N SER A 226 17.81 -7.82 6.65
CA SER A 226 18.24 -7.27 5.36
C SER A 226 17.08 -6.65 4.58
N GLN A 227 15.89 -7.27 4.61
CA GLN A 227 14.69 -6.72 3.97
C GLN A 227 14.24 -5.42 4.64
N ASN A 228 14.23 -5.38 5.97
CA ASN A 228 13.82 -4.21 6.73
C ASN A 228 14.79 -3.03 6.53
N ILE A 229 16.10 -3.29 6.52
CA ILE A 229 17.10 -2.25 6.21
C ILE A 229 16.84 -1.65 4.82
N ILE A 230 16.59 -2.49 3.81
CA ILE A 230 16.29 -2.04 2.44
C ILE A 230 14.98 -1.24 2.41
N GLN A 231 13.96 -1.65 3.18
CA GLN A 231 12.68 -0.94 3.25
C GLN A 231 12.85 0.46 3.86
N ILE A 232 13.57 0.57 4.97
CA ILE A 232 13.84 1.86 5.64
C ILE A 232 14.70 2.77 4.75
N ASP A 233 15.76 2.25 4.14
CA ASP A 233 16.62 3.01 3.20
C ASP A 233 15.83 3.53 1.99
N ARG A 234 14.90 2.73 1.46
CA ARG A 234 14.00 3.16 0.37
C ARG A 234 13.03 4.25 0.81
N TRP A 235 12.46 4.14 2.01
CA TRP A 235 11.56 5.15 2.55
C TRP A 235 12.30 6.49 2.73
N LEU A 236 13.50 6.48 3.31
CA LEU A 236 14.33 7.68 3.45
C LEU A 236 14.67 8.30 2.08
N LYS A 237 15.01 7.49 1.08
CA LYS A 237 15.37 7.96 -0.28
C LYS A 237 14.18 8.48 -1.09
N ASN A 238 13.08 7.74 -1.13
CA ASN A 238 12.00 7.96 -2.09
C ASN A 238 10.78 8.68 -1.51
N VAL A 239 10.67 8.74 -0.17
CA VAL A 239 9.57 9.43 0.52
C VAL A 239 10.11 10.68 1.19
N VAL A 240 11.05 10.54 2.12
CA VAL A 240 11.52 11.66 2.96
C VAL A 240 12.36 12.67 2.17
N ARG A 241 13.48 12.23 1.57
CA ARG A 241 14.40 13.14 0.87
C ARG A 241 13.79 13.81 -0.36
N THR A 242 12.86 13.14 -1.03
CA THR A 242 12.22 13.66 -2.24
C THR A 242 10.87 14.33 -1.99
N ALA A 243 10.43 14.50 -0.74
CA ALA A 243 9.12 15.07 -0.44
C ALA A 243 8.93 16.48 -1.00
N HIS A 244 9.99 17.27 -1.13
CA HIS A 244 9.93 18.62 -1.74
C HIS A 244 9.55 18.60 -3.24
N LEU A 245 9.61 17.44 -3.90
CA LEU A 245 9.14 17.24 -5.28
C LEU A 245 7.63 16.95 -5.37
N GLN A 246 6.91 16.83 -4.24
CA GLN A 246 5.46 16.64 -4.16
C GLN A 246 4.92 15.46 -4.99
N LYS A 247 5.67 14.35 -5.03
CA LYS A 247 5.25 13.12 -5.73
C LYS A 247 4.22 12.31 -4.94
N SER A 248 4.16 12.50 -3.62
CA SER A 248 3.28 11.80 -2.67
C SER A 248 2.99 12.72 -1.47
N ASP A 249 1.80 12.57 -0.87
CA ASP A 249 1.40 13.30 0.35
C ASP A 249 1.90 12.60 1.65
N ASP A 250 2.84 11.67 1.52
CA ASP A 250 3.30 10.78 2.61
C ASP A 250 4.28 11.45 3.59
N PHE A 251 4.84 12.62 3.23
CA PHE A 251 5.75 13.39 4.09
C PHE A 251 5.77 14.88 3.70
N SER A 252 6.04 15.77 4.67
CA SER A 252 6.00 17.22 4.44
C SER A 252 7.21 17.77 3.68
N VAL A 253 6.96 18.88 2.98
CA VAL A 253 7.98 19.68 2.30
C VAL A 253 8.80 20.50 3.30
N ALA A 254 10.06 20.79 2.96
CA ALA A 254 11.02 21.42 3.87
C ALA A 254 10.59 22.82 4.37
N TRP A 255 9.90 23.62 3.56
CA TRP A 255 9.46 24.96 3.97
C TRP A 255 8.30 24.90 4.97
N ASP A 256 7.33 23.99 4.80
CA ASP A 256 6.23 23.81 5.76
C ASP A 256 6.75 23.30 7.12
N ILE A 257 7.79 22.46 7.07
CA ILE A 257 8.54 22.01 8.25
C ILE A 257 9.17 23.22 8.95
N LEU A 258 9.91 24.06 8.24
CA LEU A 258 10.57 25.23 8.83
C LEU A 258 9.61 26.27 9.39
N ASP A 259 8.39 26.35 8.86
CA ASP A 259 7.34 27.24 9.38
C ASP A 259 6.74 26.74 10.71
N SER A 260 6.86 25.44 11.00
CA SER A 260 6.18 24.79 12.14
C SER A 260 7.16 24.29 13.21
N PHE A 261 8.32 23.79 12.80
CA PHE A 261 9.40 23.36 13.69
C PHE A 261 10.35 24.52 13.95
N LYS A 262 10.80 24.64 15.20
CA LYS A 262 11.83 25.61 15.54
C LYS A 262 13.16 25.20 14.92
N GLN A 263 13.86 26.15 14.32
CA GLN A 263 15.15 25.90 13.65
C GLN A 263 16.24 25.39 14.62
N ASP A 264 16.21 25.85 15.87
CA ASP A 264 17.11 25.38 16.94
C ASP A 264 17.03 23.86 17.16
N SER A 265 15.85 23.29 16.96
CA SER A 265 15.55 21.87 17.12
C SER A 265 16.06 21.04 15.95
N LEU A 266 16.36 21.66 14.80
CA LEU A 266 16.84 20.99 13.59
C LEU A 266 18.33 21.20 13.36
N TRP A 267 18.90 22.39 13.64
CA TRP A 267 20.33 22.65 13.43
C TRP A 267 20.94 23.55 14.52
N SER A 268 20.52 23.31 15.76
CA SER A 268 21.04 23.86 17.02
C SER A 268 20.72 25.33 17.31
N PHE A 269 20.71 26.20 16.30
CA PHE A 269 20.36 27.62 16.44
C PHE A 269 19.78 28.17 15.13
N GLU A 270 19.18 29.37 15.15
CA GLU A 270 18.56 29.95 13.94
C GLU A 270 19.61 30.27 12.86
N ARG A 271 19.37 29.79 11.62
CA ARG A 271 20.24 30.00 10.46
C ARG A 271 19.40 30.53 9.29
N GLU A 272 19.04 31.81 9.37
CA GLU A 272 18.13 32.47 8.40
C GLU A 272 18.63 32.37 6.96
N HIS A 273 19.93 32.48 6.72
CA HIS A 273 20.52 32.38 5.38
C HIS A 273 20.28 31.02 4.71
N LEU A 274 20.24 29.93 5.48
CA LEU A 274 19.92 28.58 4.97
C LEU A 274 18.42 28.46 4.69
N ALA A 275 17.58 28.98 5.60
CA ALA A 275 16.12 28.97 5.43
C ALA A 275 15.69 29.78 4.20
N ASP A 276 16.30 30.93 3.95
CA ASP A 276 16.01 31.74 2.78
C ASP A 276 16.44 31.06 1.48
N LYS A 277 17.58 30.34 1.50
CA LYS A 277 18.01 29.54 0.36
C LYS A 277 17.03 28.40 0.04
N ILE A 278 16.41 27.78 1.05
CA ILE A 278 15.34 26.79 0.85
C ILE A 278 14.13 27.42 0.15
N LYS A 279 13.74 28.64 0.54
CA LYS A 279 12.60 29.35 -0.05
C LYS A 279 12.79 29.72 -1.52
N THR A 280 14.02 29.73 -2.04
CA THR A 280 14.29 29.95 -3.48
C THR A 280 13.78 28.83 -4.40
N LYS A 281 13.57 27.62 -3.86
CA LYS A 281 12.97 26.46 -4.56
C LYS A 281 13.65 26.10 -5.91
N ASP A 282 14.96 26.26 -6.00
CA ASP A 282 15.73 25.83 -7.17
C ASP A 282 15.91 24.31 -7.18
N PHE A 283 15.12 23.61 -8.00
CA PHE A 283 15.19 22.14 -8.17
C PHE A 283 15.67 21.74 -9.58
N SER A 284 16.39 22.63 -10.27
CA SER A 284 16.94 22.36 -11.60
C SER A 284 17.90 21.16 -11.63
N SER A 285 18.57 20.88 -10.51
CA SER A 285 19.49 19.77 -10.33
C SER A 285 19.44 19.24 -8.90
N ASN A 286 19.69 17.94 -8.73
CA ASN A 286 19.80 17.31 -7.39
C ASN A 286 21.07 17.73 -6.61
N LYS A 287 21.88 18.62 -7.19
CA LYS A 287 23.07 19.24 -6.57
C LYS A 287 22.90 20.74 -6.32
N SER A 288 21.74 21.32 -6.60
CA SER A 288 21.50 22.73 -6.25
C SER A 288 21.45 22.89 -4.72
N ASP A 289 21.83 24.07 -4.23
CA ASP A 289 21.84 24.36 -2.79
C ASP A 289 20.46 24.16 -2.17
N SER A 290 19.41 24.66 -2.83
CA SER A 290 18.03 24.56 -2.34
C SER A 290 17.58 23.10 -2.25
N TYR A 291 17.94 22.26 -3.22
CA TYR A 291 17.61 20.84 -3.22
C TYR A 291 18.31 20.10 -2.07
N ILE A 292 19.62 20.30 -1.90
CA ILE A 292 20.41 19.66 -0.84
C ILE A 292 19.91 20.08 0.55
N LEU A 293 19.63 21.37 0.73
CA LEU A 293 19.08 21.90 1.99
C LEU A 293 17.68 21.36 2.29
N CYS A 294 16.83 21.20 1.28
CA CYS A 294 15.52 20.55 1.45
C CYS A 294 15.68 19.10 1.92
N GLU A 295 16.55 18.31 1.28
CA GLU A 295 16.84 16.94 1.72
C GLU A 295 17.32 16.90 3.17
N LEU A 296 18.21 17.83 3.54
CA LEU A 296 18.77 17.91 4.89
C LEU A 296 17.68 18.16 5.94
N VAL A 297 16.86 19.21 5.77
CA VAL A 297 15.77 19.54 6.70
C VAL A 297 14.81 18.37 6.86
N GLN A 298 14.45 17.71 5.76
CA GLN A 298 13.51 16.59 5.78
C GLN A 298 14.07 15.40 6.58
N VAL A 299 15.35 15.06 6.39
CA VAL A 299 16.01 13.99 7.17
C VAL A 299 16.21 14.38 8.63
N LEU A 300 16.62 15.63 8.92
CA LEU A 300 16.78 16.12 10.29
C LEU A 300 15.46 16.13 11.07
N THR A 301 14.35 16.36 10.39
CA THR A 301 13.01 16.29 11.01
C THR A 301 12.68 14.87 11.44
N VAL A 302 13.07 13.86 10.66
CA VAL A 302 12.96 12.46 11.06
C VAL A 302 13.84 12.17 12.27
N CYS A 303 15.09 12.66 12.29
CA CYS A 303 15.99 12.54 13.44
C CYS A 303 15.37 13.15 14.70
N HIS A 304 14.94 14.40 14.63
CA HIS A 304 14.35 15.13 15.75
C HIS A 304 13.06 14.46 16.25
N TYR A 305 12.16 14.08 15.35
CA TYR A 305 10.91 13.43 15.75
C TYR A 305 11.17 12.08 16.42
N LEU A 306 12.02 11.23 15.84
CA LEU A 306 12.33 9.92 16.39
C LEU A 306 13.07 10.01 17.72
N LEU A 307 14.03 10.92 17.87
CA LEU A 307 14.89 10.97 19.06
C LEU A 307 14.25 11.77 20.20
N ASP A 308 13.65 12.92 19.90
CA ASP A 308 13.19 13.87 20.91
C ASP A 308 11.67 13.82 21.16
N ARG A 309 10.86 13.35 20.19
CA ARG A 309 9.38 13.32 20.29
C ARG A 309 8.81 11.92 20.49
N CYS A 310 9.59 10.87 20.23
CA CYS A 310 9.21 9.51 20.59
C CYS A 310 9.70 9.17 22.01
N CYS A 311 8.90 8.43 22.76
CA CYS A 311 9.22 8.06 24.14
C CYS A 311 8.84 6.61 24.46
N PHE A 312 9.53 6.09 25.49
CA PHE A 312 9.27 4.80 26.10
C PHE A 312 8.90 4.95 27.57
N THR A 313 8.16 3.96 28.08
CA THR A 313 8.12 3.70 29.52
C THR A 313 9.15 2.63 29.84
N ILE A 314 10.17 3.00 30.61
CA ILE A 314 11.23 2.09 31.06
C ILE A 314 10.80 1.51 32.41
N ILE A 315 10.80 0.19 32.50
CA ILE A 315 10.54 -0.54 33.73
C ILE A 315 11.82 -1.25 34.15
N GLN A 316 12.27 -0.98 35.37
CA GLN A 316 13.46 -1.57 35.98
C GLN A 316 13.03 -2.38 37.22
N PRO A 317 12.81 -3.69 37.07
CA PRO A 317 12.56 -4.58 38.19
C PRO A 317 13.84 -4.79 39.01
N THR A 318 13.67 -5.21 40.26
CA THR A 318 14.77 -5.48 41.20
C THR A 318 15.50 -6.79 40.94
N ASP A 319 14.81 -7.78 40.37
CA ASP A 319 15.37 -9.07 40.01
C ASP A 319 14.75 -9.63 38.71
N GLU A 320 15.29 -10.76 38.27
CA GLU A 320 14.95 -11.42 37.01
C GLU A 320 13.56 -12.08 37.05
N ASP A 321 13.15 -12.63 38.20
CA ASP A 321 11.85 -13.31 38.36
C ASP A 321 10.69 -12.29 38.20
N TRP A 322 10.80 -11.14 38.87
CA TRP A 322 9.85 -10.04 38.67
C TRP A 322 9.83 -9.54 37.22
N ALA A 323 11.00 -9.49 36.57
CA ALA A 323 11.08 -9.09 35.16
C ALA A 323 10.30 -10.05 34.24
N PHE A 324 10.39 -11.36 34.49
CA PHE A 324 9.68 -12.38 33.73
C PHE A 324 8.17 -12.37 33.99
N ASP A 325 7.73 -12.26 35.25
CA ASP A 325 6.31 -12.21 35.59
C ASP A 325 5.63 -10.98 34.96
N MET A 326 6.33 -9.84 34.95
CA MET A 326 5.87 -8.63 34.27
C MET A 326 5.84 -8.80 32.75
N PHE A 327 6.89 -9.40 32.17
CA PHE A 327 6.93 -9.68 30.74
C PHE A 327 5.75 -10.57 30.32
N GLN A 328 5.42 -11.61 31.09
CA GLN A 328 4.26 -12.46 30.80
C GLN A 328 2.94 -11.69 30.95
N SER A 329 2.80 -10.90 32.01
CA SER A 329 1.58 -10.13 32.30
C SER A 329 1.30 -9.04 31.26
N LEU A 330 2.34 -8.32 30.80
CA LEU A 330 2.21 -7.29 29.75
C LEU A 330 1.94 -7.89 28.37
N ASN A 331 2.42 -9.12 28.12
CA ASN A 331 2.14 -9.86 26.89
C ASN A 331 0.86 -10.72 26.97
N ALA A 332 0.22 -10.83 28.13
CA ALA A 332 -1.09 -11.42 28.28
C ALA A 332 -2.12 -10.45 27.66
N THR A 333 -2.35 -10.61 26.36
CA THR A 333 -3.12 -9.67 25.53
C THR A 333 -4.55 -9.51 26.02
N GLY A 334 -4.93 -8.29 26.38
CA GLY A 334 -6.30 -7.82 26.16
C GLY A 334 -6.52 -7.56 24.67
N THR A 335 -7.73 -7.80 24.17
CA THR A 335 -8.11 -7.47 22.79
C THR A 335 -8.16 -5.93 22.65
N PRO A 336 -7.29 -5.28 21.86
CA PRO A 336 -7.34 -3.83 21.68
C PRO A 336 -8.66 -3.42 21.01
N LEU A 337 -9.27 -2.35 21.53
CA LEU A 337 -10.51 -1.78 20.97
C LEU A 337 -10.21 -1.00 19.69
N THR A 338 -11.14 -1.08 18.74
CA THR A 338 -11.12 -0.33 17.49
C THR A 338 -11.55 1.13 17.70
N ALA A 339 -11.20 2.02 16.76
CA ALA A 339 -11.60 3.41 16.82
C ALA A 339 -13.12 3.58 16.90
N ILE A 340 -13.87 2.73 16.19
CA ILE A 340 -15.35 2.70 16.19
C ILE A 340 -15.90 2.26 17.55
N GLU A 341 -15.36 1.19 18.14
CA GLU A 341 -15.78 0.71 19.46
C GLU A 341 -15.56 1.77 20.56
N THR A 342 -14.46 2.54 20.48
CA THR A 342 -14.23 3.64 21.44
C THR A 342 -15.00 4.93 21.13
N PHE A 343 -15.59 5.03 19.94
CA PHE A 343 -16.43 6.14 19.51
C PHE A 343 -17.90 5.91 19.89
N LYS A 344 -18.40 4.66 19.83
CA LYS A 344 -19.79 4.28 20.15
C LYS A 344 -20.30 4.85 21.49
N PRO A 345 -19.55 4.81 22.62
CA PRO A 345 -20.02 5.38 23.89
C PRO A 345 -20.37 6.87 23.82
N LEU A 346 -19.64 7.66 23.01
CA LEU A 346 -19.94 9.08 22.82
C LEU A 346 -21.32 9.26 22.18
N VAL A 347 -21.62 8.47 21.15
CA VAL A 347 -22.91 8.54 20.44
C VAL A 347 -24.05 8.03 21.32
N VAL A 348 -23.82 6.97 22.09
CA VAL A 348 -24.81 6.44 23.04
C VAL A 348 -25.18 7.52 24.06
N ASN A 349 -24.20 8.17 24.68
CA ASN A 349 -24.46 9.22 25.67
C ASN A 349 -25.20 10.41 25.04
N ASP A 350 -24.75 10.88 23.87
CA ASP A 350 -25.40 12.00 23.17
C ASP A 350 -26.83 11.65 22.71
N THR A 351 -27.07 10.40 22.33
CA THR A 351 -28.41 9.90 21.99
C THR A 351 -29.29 9.88 23.24
N VAL A 352 -28.84 9.35 24.37
CA VAL A 352 -29.62 9.30 25.62
C VAL A 352 -29.93 10.70 26.18
N GLU A 353 -29.07 11.69 25.93
CA GLU A 353 -29.32 13.07 26.33
C GLU A 353 -30.41 13.77 25.49
N ASN A 354 -30.55 13.41 24.21
CA ASN A 354 -31.50 14.06 23.28
C ASN A 354 -32.75 13.20 23.00
N GLU A 355 -32.62 11.88 23.06
CA GLU A 355 -33.64 10.84 22.94
C GLU A 355 -33.67 10.03 24.24
N LYS A 356 -34.85 9.59 24.71
CA LYS A 356 -34.94 8.95 26.05
C LYS A 356 -34.13 7.66 26.19
N ASP A 357 -33.95 6.91 25.11
CA ASP A 357 -33.27 5.62 25.09
C ASP A 357 -32.45 5.46 23.81
N PHE A 358 -31.26 4.85 23.91
CA PHE A 358 -30.46 4.48 22.74
C PHE A 358 -31.01 3.23 22.04
N LYS A 359 -31.55 2.27 22.80
CA LYS A 359 -32.00 1.00 22.25
C LYS A 359 -33.17 1.22 21.29
N ASP A 360 -33.07 0.63 20.10
CA ASP A 360 -34.05 0.78 19.02
C ASP A 360 -34.18 2.22 18.48
N SER A 361 -33.28 3.13 18.87
CA SER A 361 -33.10 4.42 18.22
C SER A 361 -32.56 4.24 16.80
N SER A 362 -32.68 5.32 16.02
CA SER A 362 -32.14 5.39 14.66
C SER A 362 -30.61 5.21 14.63
N ASN A 363 -29.92 5.70 15.66
CA ASN A 363 -28.47 5.51 15.84
C ASN A 363 -28.12 4.05 16.20
N ASP A 364 -28.94 3.37 17.00
CA ASP A 364 -28.72 1.95 17.33
C ASP A 364 -28.86 1.06 16.10
N LEU A 365 -29.91 1.28 15.27
CA LEU A 365 -30.06 0.55 14.00
C LEU A 365 -28.83 0.72 13.09
N SER A 366 -28.31 1.95 12.98
CA SER A 366 -27.10 2.24 12.20
C SER A 366 -25.87 1.54 12.79
N PHE A 367 -25.71 1.50 14.11
CA PHE A 367 -24.62 0.76 14.76
C PHE A 367 -24.75 -0.76 14.62
N ARG A 368 -25.96 -1.32 14.54
CA ARG A 368 -26.15 -2.75 14.24
C ARG A 368 -25.61 -3.13 12.87
N GLU A 369 -25.78 -2.27 11.86
CA GLU A 369 -25.18 -2.46 10.53
C GLU A 369 -23.65 -2.39 10.57
N ILE A 370 -23.10 -1.45 11.35
CA ILE A 370 -21.65 -1.34 11.59
C ILE A 370 -21.13 -2.58 12.30
N ASP A 371 -21.81 -3.05 13.35
CA ASP A 371 -21.42 -4.25 14.10
C ASP A 371 -21.47 -5.50 13.19
N ASN A 372 -22.44 -5.58 12.28
CA ASN A 372 -22.57 -6.67 11.30
C ASN A 372 -21.39 -6.73 10.31
N LEU A 373 -20.84 -5.57 9.90
CA LEU A 373 -19.64 -5.51 9.06
C LEU A 373 -18.43 -6.23 9.69
N PHE A 374 -18.30 -6.17 11.02
CA PHE A 374 -17.17 -6.74 11.77
C PHE A 374 -17.45 -8.13 12.35
N LYS A 375 -18.65 -8.68 12.12
CA LYS A 375 -19.10 -9.94 12.73
C LYS A 375 -18.22 -11.13 12.38
N ASP A 376 -17.70 -11.19 11.15
CA ASP A 376 -16.86 -12.28 10.66
C ASP A 376 -15.36 -12.11 10.99
N ASN A 377 -14.99 -11.01 11.66
CA ASN A 377 -13.61 -10.75 12.05
C ASN A 377 -13.31 -11.34 13.43
N ASN A 378 -12.82 -12.59 13.43
CA ASN A 378 -12.60 -13.38 14.64
C ASN A 378 -11.35 -12.98 15.45
N THR A 379 -10.44 -12.20 14.89
CA THR A 379 -9.20 -11.76 15.57
C THR A 379 -9.13 -10.24 15.68
N ALA A 380 -8.45 -9.74 16.71
CA ALA A 380 -8.21 -8.30 16.91
C ALA A 380 -7.52 -7.66 15.70
N GLN A 381 -6.55 -8.36 15.11
CA GLN A 381 -5.82 -7.89 13.94
C GLN A 381 -6.73 -7.77 12.70
N GLN A 382 -7.61 -8.75 12.47
CA GLN A 382 -8.59 -8.69 11.38
C GLN A 382 -9.58 -7.53 11.57
N LYS A 383 -10.08 -7.35 12.81
CA LYS A 383 -10.96 -6.22 13.14
C LYS A 383 -10.28 -4.88 12.87
N ASN A 384 -9.07 -4.67 13.39
CA ASN A 384 -8.30 -3.44 13.19
C ASN A 384 -8.05 -3.16 11.70
N LYS A 385 -7.63 -4.19 10.94
CA LYS A 385 -7.42 -4.04 9.50
C LYS A 385 -8.72 -3.63 8.78
N ARG A 386 -9.84 -4.28 9.09
CA ARG A 386 -11.13 -3.95 8.49
C ARG A 386 -11.59 -2.54 8.87
N THR A 387 -11.41 -2.14 10.13
CA THR A 387 -11.75 -0.79 10.60
C THR A 387 -10.95 0.26 9.84
N ASN A 388 -9.66 0.02 9.63
CA ASN A 388 -8.80 0.92 8.86
C ASN A 388 -9.28 1.07 7.42
N GLU A 389 -9.52 -0.04 6.71
CA GLU A 389 -9.98 -0.01 5.32
C GLU A 389 -11.35 0.70 5.18
N PHE A 390 -12.27 0.41 6.10
CA PHE A 390 -13.61 1.01 6.12
C PHE A 390 -13.58 2.51 6.40
N LEU A 391 -12.86 2.95 7.45
CA LEU A 391 -12.81 4.37 7.80
C LEU A 391 -12.07 5.18 6.74
N THR A 392 -10.99 4.65 6.16
CA THR A 392 -10.28 5.35 5.07
C THR A 392 -11.19 5.59 3.86
N SER A 393 -12.00 4.61 3.43
CA SER A 393 -12.92 4.82 2.31
C SER A 393 -14.11 5.71 2.69
N PHE A 394 -14.66 5.56 3.89
CA PHE A 394 -15.74 6.39 4.42
C PHE A 394 -15.36 7.87 4.49
N PHE A 395 -14.19 8.22 5.05
CA PHE A 395 -13.80 9.62 5.18
C PHE A 395 -13.48 10.29 3.85
N VAL A 396 -13.03 9.54 2.83
CA VAL A 396 -12.97 10.08 1.47
C VAL A 396 -14.39 10.38 0.96
N ALA A 397 -15.36 9.49 1.20
CA ALA A 397 -16.75 9.72 0.81
C ALA A 397 -17.43 10.84 1.61
N TYR A 398 -16.97 11.12 2.84
CA TYR A 398 -17.52 12.16 3.71
C TYR A 398 -16.88 13.54 3.50
N SER A 399 -15.55 13.63 3.38
CA SER A 399 -14.82 14.91 3.31
C SER A 399 -13.83 15.03 2.15
N GLY A 400 -13.65 13.96 1.35
CA GLY A 400 -12.64 13.91 0.29
C GLY A 400 -11.20 13.78 0.78
N GLN A 401 -10.99 13.58 2.09
CA GLN A 401 -9.67 13.44 2.69
C GLN A 401 -9.36 11.96 2.98
N SER A 402 -8.15 11.53 2.65
CA SER A 402 -7.62 10.24 3.11
C SER A 402 -7.18 10.37 4.56
N ILE A 403 -7.56 9.41 5.39
CA ILE A 403 -7.19 9.40 6.80
C ILE A 403 -6.15 8.34 7.12
N SER A 404 -5.40 8.58 8.20
CA SER A 404 -4.43 7.64 8.75
C SER A 404 -5.09 6.35 9.29
N SER A 405 -4.41 5.22 9.09
CA SER A 405 -4.63 3.91 9.73
C SER A 405 -4.49 3.87 11.25
N HIS A 406 -3.97 4.94 11.89
CA HIS A 406 -3.69 4.93 13.33
C HIS A 406 -4.95 5.16 14.17
N PHE A 407 -5.14 4.29 15.15
CA PHE A 407 -6.25 4.34 16.11
C PHE A 407 -6.51 5.74 16.69
N SER A 408 -5.50 6.40 17.26
CA SER A 408 -5.68 7.70 17.93
C SER A 408 -6.18 8.79 16.98
N TYR A 409 -5.74 8.74 15.70
CA TYR A 409 -6.16 9.70 14.69
C TYR A 409 -7.56 9.40 14.17
N GLN A 410 -7.85 8.14 13.88
CA GLN A 410 -9.20 7.70 13.49
C GLN A 410 -10.22 8.09 14.55
N ARG A 411 -9.89 7.84 15.83
CA ARG A 411 -10.72 8.22 16.96
C ARG A 411 -10.90 9.74 17.04
N LYS A 412 -9.82 10.52 16.94
CA LYS A 412 -9.88 12.00 16.94
C LYS A 412 -10.78 12.51 15.82
N ILE A 413 -10.57 12.06 14.57
CA ILE A 413 -11.38 12.50 13.43
C ILE A 413 -12.84 12.09 13.55
N LEU A 414 -13.16 10.86 13.98
CA LEU A 414 -14.55 10.46 14.22
C LEU A 414 -15.22 11.39 15.23
N MET A 415 -14.55 11.65 16.35
CA MET A 415 -15.05 12.56 17.38
C MET A 415 -15.20 13.99 16.88
N ASP A 416 -14.21 14.53 16.18
CA ASP A 416 -14.21 15.90 15.66
C ASP A 416 -15.27 16.07 14.57
N SER A 417 -15.42 15.09 13.68
CA SER A 417 -16.44 15.11 12.61
C SER A 417 -17.85 15.04 13.19
N TYR A 418 -18.07 14.22 14.21
CA TYR A 418 -19.34 14.13 14.92
C TYR A 418 -19.65 15.43 15.67
N LYS A 419 -18.68 15.98 16.42
CA LYS A 419 -18.87 17.21 17.20
C LYS A 419 -19.02 18.47 16.34
N LYS A 420 -18.43 18.49 15.14
CA LYS A 420 -18.59 19.58 14.16
C LYS A 420 -20.05 19.74 13.72
N CYS A 421 -20.87 18.69 13.83
CA CYS A 421 -22.30 18.78 13.62
C CYS A 421 -22.99 19.42 14.85
N ASN A 422 -23.31 20.70 14.76
CA ASN A 422 -23.85 21.46 15.90
C ASN A 422 -25.20 20.92 16.41
N ILE A 423 -26.05 20.40 15.53
CA ILE A 423 -27.43 19.96 15.81
C ILE A 423 -27.48 18.44 15.90
N PHE A 424 -28.26 17.90 16.85
CA PHE A 424 -28.43 16.46 17.07
C PHE A 424 -28.87 15.72 15.79
N ASP A 425 -29.84 16.26 15.03
CA ASP A 425 -30.28 15.66 13.77
C ASP A 425 -29.14 15.49 12.75
N LYS A 426 -28.19 16.43 12.70
CA LYS A 426 -27.01 16.33 11.82
C LYS A 426 -26.01 15.29 12.32
N ARG A 427 -25.84 15.18 13.64
CA ARG A 427 -25.02 14.13 14.27
C ARG A 427 -25.60 12.76 14.00
N SER A 428 -26.92 12.62 14.17
CA SER A 428 -27.68 11.43 13.82
C SER A 428 -27.48 11.12 12.33
N SER A 429 -27.65 12.09 11.43
CA SER A 429 -27.42 11.91 9.98
C SER A 429 -26.02 11.39 9.64
N PHE A 430 -24.99 11.82 10.36
CA PHE A 430 -23.62 11.29 10.20
C PHE A 430 -23.53 9.80 10.55
N ILE A 431 -24.20 9.38 11.63
CA ILE A 431 -24.24 7.98 12.07
C ILE A 431 -25.06 7.12 11.09
N HIS A 432 -26.16 7.65 10.55
CA HIS A 432 -26.93 6.99 9.49
C HIS A 432 -26.09 6.74 8.25
N PHE A 433 -25.36 7.76 7.79
CA PHE A 433 -24.45 7.59 6.67
C PHE A 433 -23.38 6.54 6.94
N LEU A 434 -22.82 6.51 8.15
CA LEU A 434 -21.85 5.49 8.56
C LEU A 434 -22.45 4.07 8.54
N GLY A 435 -23.70 3.92 8.98
CA GLY A 435 -24.47 2.66 8.95
C GLY A 435 -24.78 2.18 7.53
N ASP A 436 -25.36 3.04 6.69
CA ASP A 436 -25.67 2.73 5.28
C ASP A 436 -24.42 2.37 4.48
N TYR A 437 -23.32 3.10 4.73
CA TYR A 437 -22.04 2.82 4.13
C TYR A 437 -21.49 1.45 4.59
N ALA A 438 -21.68 1.07 5.85
CA ALA A 438 -21.33 -0.26 6.36
C ALA A 438 -22.18 -1.37 5.73
N ASN A 439 -23.49 -1.14 5.53
CA ASN A 439 -24.39 -2.08 4.86
C ASN A 439 -23.93 -2.36 3.42
N PHE A 440 -23.62 -1.32 2.65
CA PHE A 440 -23.03 -1.47 1.31
C PHE A 440 -21.73 -2.29 1.36
N TYR A 441 -20.82 -1.90 2.26
CA TYR A 441 -19.50 -2.51 2.37
C TYR A 441 -19.60 -4.00 2.69
N LYS A 442 -20.50 -4.38 3.59
CA LYS A 442 -20.71 -5.78 3.97
C LYS A 442 -21.41 -6.57 2.86
N ASN A 443 -22.64 -6.18 2.54
CA ASN A 443 -23.54 -7.00 1.72
C ASN A 443 -23.15 -7.01 0.24
N ILE A 444 -22.68 -5.88 -0.29
CA ILE A 444 -22.39 -5.73 -1.72
C ILE A 444 -20.91 -5.87 -2.01
N TRP A 445 -20.03 -5.31 -1.17
CA TRP A 445 -18.59 -5.34 -1.47
C TRP A 445 -17.88 -6.60 -0.96
N ILE A 446 -18.17 -7.06 0.26
CA ILE A 446 -17.52 -8.23 0.85
C ILE A 446 -18.24 -9.52 0.45
N ASP A 447 -19.53 -9.62 0.72
CA ASP A 447 -20.27 -10.88 0.67
C ASP A 447 -20.62 -11.31 -0.77
N TYR A 448 -20.79 -10.35 -1.70
CA TYR A 448 -21.04 -10.65 -3.12
C TYR A 448 -19.75 -11.09 -3.84
N SER A 449 -19.40 -12.37 -3.71
CA SER A 449 -18.13 -12.96 -4.19
C SER A 449 -18.11 -13.26 -5.69
N ASN A 450 -16.91 -13.49 -6.22
CA ASN A 450 -16.68 -13.87 -7.62
C ASN A 450 -17.34 -15.20 -8.03
N ASP A 451 -17.78 -16.03 -7.07
CA ASP A 451 -18.48 -17.28 -7.34
C ASP A 451 -19.99 -17.09 -7.49
N SER A 452 -20.48 -15.86 -7.32
CA SER A 452 -21.90 -15.54 -7.46
C SER A 452 -22.36 -15.78 -8.91
N THR A 453 -23.31 -16.69 -9.07
CA THR A 453 -23.92 -17.01 -10.37
C THR A 453 -25.21 -16.22 -10.63
N VAL A 454 -25.62 -15.40 -9.66
CA VAL A 454 -26.88 -14.65 -9.68
C VAL A 454 -26.60 -13.17 -9.45
N SER A 455 -27.37 -12.31 -10.12
CA SER A 455 -27.38 -10.87 -9.87
C SER A 455 -27.75 -10.56 -8.43
N ILE A 456 -27.24 -9.43 -7.93
CA ILE A 456 -27.59 -8.93 -6.60
C ILE A 456 -29.11 -8.76 -6.50
N ASP A 457 -29.71 -9.10 -5.36
CA ASP A 457 -31.17 -9.19 -5.20
C ASP A 457 -31.94 -7.97 -5.70
N PHE A 458 -31.48 -6.76 -5.38
CA PHE A 458 -32.16 -5.53 -5.82
C PHE A 458 -31.94 -5.19 -7.30
N LEU A 459 -30.97 -5.82 -7.97
CA LEU A 459 -30.70 -5.68 -9.40
C LEU A 459 -31.39 -6.74 -10.26
N LYS A 460 -31.94 -7.81 -9.67
CA LYS A 460 -32.52 -8.95 -10.42
C LYS A 460 -33.59 -8.55 -11.43
N ASN A 461 -34.39 -7.53 -11.13
CA ASN A 461 -35.49 -7.08 -11.97
C ASN A 461 -35.11 -5.89 -12.88
N HIS A 462 -33.87 -5.40 -12.81
CA HIS A 462 -33.39 -4.31 -13.63
C HIS A 462 -32.86 -4.86 -14.96
N GLU A 463 -33.21 -4.22 -16.09
CA GLU A 463 -32.83 -4.68 -17.44
C GLU A 463 -31.32 -4.89 -17.58
N GLU A 464 -30.53 -4.00 -16.99
CA GLU A 464 -29.06 -4.06 -17.00
C GLU A 464 -28.46 -4.61 -15.70
N GLY A 465 -29.25 -5.35 -14.92
CA GLY A 465 -28.84 -5.86 -13.61
C GLY A 465 -27.67 -6.85 -13.66
N GLU A 466 -27.65 -7.73 -14.67
CA GLU A 466 -26.51 -8.65 -14.91
C GLU A 466 -25.24 -7.88 -15.29
N LEU A 467 -25.34 -6.95 -16.23
CA LEU A 467 -24.21 -6.10 -16.62
C LEU A 467 -23.65 -5.35 -15.41
N ALA A 468 -24.51 -4.70 -14.63
CA ALA A 468 -24.10 -3.99 -13.42
C ALA A 468 -23.38 -4.92 -12.42
N SER A 469 -23.85 -6.16 -12.28
CA SER A 469 -23.22 -7.18 -11.43
C SER A 469 -21.84 -7.58 -11.94
N VAL A 470 -21.67 -7.79 -13.26
CA VAL A 470 -20.36 -8.04 -13.88
C VAL A 470 -19.40 -6.88 -13.66
N LEU A 471 -19.85 -5.64 -13.84
CA LEU A 471 -19.04 -4.44 -13.63
C LEU A 471 -18.62 -4.28 -12.15
N LEU A 472 -19.51 -4.60 -11.20
CA LEU A 472 -19.16 -4.62 -9.76
C LEU A 472 -18.08 -5.66 -9.45
N LEU A 473 -18.22 -6.89 -9.96
CA LEU A 473 -17.20 -7.94 -9.79
C LEU A 473 -15.87 -7.54 -10.45
N PHE A 474 -15.92 -6.86 -11.59
CA PHE A 474 -14.76 -6.30 -12.25
C PHE A 474 -14.03 -5.27 -11.38
N LEU A 475 -14.75 -4.27 -10.85
CA LEU A 475 -14.19 -3.23 -9.98
C LEU A 475 -13.60 -3.81 -8.70
N ARG A 476 -14.23 -4.86 -8.15
CA ARG A 476 -13.71 -5.60 -7.00
C ARG A 476 -12.44 -6.37 -7.35
N THR A 477 -12.45 -7.13 -8.44
CA THR A 477 -11.32 -8.00 -8.85
C THR A 477 -10.09 -7.19 -9.27
N THR A 478 -10.28 -5.98 -9.81
CA THR A 478 -9.19 -5.03 -10.08
C THR A 478 -8.60 -4.40 -8.82
N GLY A 479 -9.28 -4.50 -7.67
CA GLY A 479 -8.86 -3.85 -6.44
C GLY A 479 -9.02 -2.33 -6.46
N HIS A 480 -9.94 -1.79 -7.27
CA HIS A 480 -10.16 -0.35 -7.39
C HIS A 480 -10.83 0.23 -6.14
N LYS A 481 -10.05 0.59 -5.12
CA LYS A 481 -10.56 1.02 -3.81
C LYS A 481 -11.49 2.26 -3.87
N MET A 482 -11.26 3.19 -4.81
CA MET A 482 -12.13 4.38 -4.93
C MET A 482 -13.53 4.05 -5.45
N SER A 483 -13.73 2.89 -6.11
CA SER A 483 -15.08 2.45 -6.46
C SER A 483 -15.93 2.21 -5.21
N ILE A 484 -15.35 1.69 -4.13
CA ILE A 484 -16.02 1.50 -2.82
C ILE A 484 -16.49 2.84 -2.28
N THR A 485 -15.63 3.86 -2.34
CA THR A 485 -15.92 5.22 -1.90
C THR A 485 -17.14 5.79 -2.63
N VAL A 486 -17.14 5.74 -3.97
CA VAL A 486 -18.22 6.31 -4.77
C VAL A 486 -19.52 5.52 -4.63
N LEU A 487 -19.44 4.20 -4.74
CA LEU A 487 -20.62 3.34 -4.67
C LEU A 487 -21.23 3.35 -3.26
N GLY A 488 -20.41 3.28 -2.20
CA GLY A 488 -20.92 3.40 -0.84
C GLY A 488 -21.57 4.75 -0.56
N SER A 489 -21.05 5.84 -1.16
CA SER A 489 -21.68 7.16 -1.07
C SER A 489 -23.02 7.24 -1.81
N ALA A 490 -23.17 6.50 -2.92
CA ALA A 490 -24.41 6.47 -3.70
C ALA A 490 -25.46 5.52 -3.12
N PHE A 491 -25.02 4.46 -2.43
CA PHE A 491 -25.92 3.38 -1.98
C PHE A 491 -26.91 3.84 -0.89
N LYS A 492 -26.57 4.87 -0.10
CA LYS A 492 -27.50 5.50 0.84
C LYS A 492 -28.83 5.89 0.17
N ASP A 493 -28.77 6.35 -1.09
CA ASP A 493 -29.96 6.78 -1.83
C ASP A 493 -30.83 5.60 -2.27
N VAL A 494 -30.22 4.43 -2.51
CA VAL A 494 -30.94 3.19 -2.84
C VAL A 494 -31.68 2.66 -1.61
N ILE A 495 -31.02 2.64 -0.44
CA ILE A 495 -31.64 2.23 0.83
C ILE A 495 -32.78 3.19 1.21
N ARG A 496 -32.49 4.49 1.26
CA ARG A 496 -33.43 5.53 1.69
C ARG A 496 -34.69 5.59 0.84
N ASN A 497 -34.57 5.36 -0.48
CA ASN A 497 -35.69 5.36 -1.40
C ASN A 497 -36.33 3.97 -1.57
N HIS A 498 -36.09 3.04 -0.64
CA HIS A 498 -36.67 1.69 -0.63
C HIS A 498 -36.50 0.95 -1.97
N TYR A 499 -35.30 1.03 -2.55
CA TYR A 499 -34.97 0.38 -3.83
C TYR A 499 -35.90 0.81 -4.98
N SER A 500 -36.29 2.09 -5.02
CA SER A 500 -37.09 2.65 -6.12
C SER A 500 -36.37 2.51 -7.45
N VAL A 501 -37.13 2.36 -8.54
CA VAL A 501 -36.60 2.20 -9.90
C VAL A 501 -35.61 3.32 -10.25
N ASP A 502 -35.93 4.58 -9.95
CA ASP A 502 -35.05 5.71 -10.24
C ASP A 502 -33.72 5.67 -9.46
N SER A 503 -33.76 5.29 -8.18
CA SER A 503 -32.56 5.18 -7.35
C SER A 503 -31.64 4.06 -7.82
N VAL A 504 -32.22 2.91 -8.21
CA VAL A 504 -31.50 1.77 -8.76
C VAL A 504 -30.91 2.12 -10.13
N ASN A 505 -31.68 2.77 -11.01
CA ASN A 505 -31.21 3.23 -12.32
C ASN A 505 -30.02 4.20 -12.18
N ASN A 506 -30.10 5.15 -11.26
CA ASN A 506 -29.00 6.07 -10.97
C ASN A 506 -27.77 5.31 -10.47
N PHE A 507 -27.94 4.34 -9.55
CA PHE A 507 -26.86 3.52 -9.04
C PHE A 507 -26.16 2.69 -10.15
N VAL A 508 -26.94 2.07 -11.04
CA VAL A 508 -26.42 1.34 -12.21
C VAL A 508 -25.63 2.29 -13.12
N ASN A 509 -26.13 3.50 -13.37
CA ASN A 509 -25.43 4.50 -14.16
C ASN A 509 -24.12 4.97 -13.51
N ILE A 510 -24.05 5.00 -12.18
CA ILE A 510 -22.81 5.30 -11.42
C ILE A 510 -21.79 4.16 -11.59
N ILE A 511 -22.20 2.89 -11.44
CA ILE A 511 -21.33 1.73 -11.66
C ILE A 511 -20.70 1.79 -13.05
N LYS A 512 -21.53 2.06 -14.06
CA LYS A 512 -21.11 2.22 -15.46
C LYS A 512 -20.12 3.38 -15.65
N ALA A 513 -20.42 4.56 -15.10
CA ALA A 513 -19.56 5.73 -15.22
C ALA A 513 -18.19 5.51 -14.57
N ILE A 514 -18.14 4.93 -13.37
CA ILE A 514 -16.88 4.58 -12.68
C ILE A 514 -16.08 3.59 -13.52
N THR A 515 -16.74 2.55 -14.04
CA THR A 515 -16.07 1.50 -14.83
C THR A 515 -15.51 2.08 -16.12
N ALA A 516 -16.29 2.89 -16.85
CA ALA A 516 -15.84 3.54 -18.07
C ALA A 516 -14.63 4.46 -17.81
N TYR A 517 -14.71 5.32 -16.79
CA TYR A 517 -13.60 6.20 -16.44
C TYR A 517 -12.33 5.41 -16.04
N TYR A 518 -12.48 4.37 -15.22
CA TYR A 518 -11.37 3.49 -14.84
C TYR A 518 -10.71 2.82 -16.05
N CYS A 519 -11.52 2.24 -16.94
CA CYS A 519 -11.07 1.58 -18.16
C CYS A 519 -10.34 2.55 -19.10
N ILE A 520 -10.93 3.72 -19.37
CA ILE A 520 -10.33 4.75 -20.22
C ILE A 520 -9.01 5.23 -19.63
N TRP A 521 -8.96 5.47 -18.31
CA TRP A 521 -7.74 5.89 -17.64
C TRP A 521 -6.65 4.82 -17.72
N ARG A 522 -6.92 3.59 -17.25
CA ARG A 522 -5.92 2.52 -17.15
C ARG A 522 -5.45 1.99 -18.48
N SER A 523 -6.24 2.17 -19.54
CA SER A 523 -5.82 1.89 -20.91
C SER A 523 -4.96 3.00 -21.51
N SER A 524 -4.81 4.17 -20.88
CA SER A 524 -4.01 5.30 -21.40
C SER A 524 -2.90 5.79 -20.46
N TYR A 525 -2.99 5.49 -19.18
CA TYR A 525 -2.06 5.95 -18.14
C TYR A 525 -1.80 4.86 -17.09
N PRO A 526 -0.66 4.93 -16.39
CA PRO A 526 -0.44 4.18 -15.16
C PRO A 526 -1.48 4.50 -14.07
N ASN A 527 -1.53 3.65 -13.04
CA ASN A 527 -2.44 3.82 -11.90
C ASN A 527 -2.18 5.10 -11.06
N SER A 528 -1.04 5.76 -11.26
CA SER A 528 -0.64 6.96 -10.52
C SER A 528 -1.57 8.14 -10.78
N GLY A 529 -2.07 8.75 -9.71
CA GLY A 529 -2.91 9.95 -9.79
C GLY A 529 -4.38 9.68 -10.13
N LEU A 530 -4.80 8.42 -10.28
CA LEU A 530 -6.22 8.09 -10.44
C LEU A 530 -7.00 8.41 -9.16
N ASP A 531 -6.52 7.96 -7.99
CA ASP A 531 -7.26 8.16 -6.74
C ASP A 531 -7.41 9.65 -6.36
N SER A 532 -6.47 10.50 -6.76
CA SER A 532 -6.55 11.94 -6.51
C SER A 532 -7.74 12.60 -7.21
N THR A 533 -8.14 12.12 -8.40
CA THR A 533 -9.27 12.71 -9.14
C THR A 533 -10.61 12.42 -8.47
N TYR A 534 -10.76 11.24 -7.88
CA TYR A 534 -11.91 10.89 -7.03
C TYR A 534 -11.92 11.68 -5.73
N ARG A 535 -10.76 11.85 -5.08
CA ARG A 535 -10.66 12.67 -3.86
C ARG A 535 -11.03 14.12 -4.11
N GLU A 536 -10.59 14.68 -5.23
CA GLU A 536 -10.92 16.05 -5.64
C GLU A 536 -12.45 16.22 -5.82
N PHE A 537 -13.11 15.28 -6.48
CA PHE A 537 -14.58 15.28 -6.62
C PHE A 537 -15.28 15.40 -5.25
N PHE A 538 -14.91 14.54 -4.30
CA PHE A 538 -15.53 14.56 -2.97
C PHE A 538 -15.15 15.78 -2.15
N LYS A 539 -13.92 16.30 -2.28
CA LYS A 539 -13.52 17.56 -1.63
C LYS A 539 -14.37 18.72 -2.10
N GLU A 540 -14.79 18.74 -3.37
CA GLU A 540 -15.65 19.79 -3.91
C GLU A 540 -17.12 19.57 -3.55
N LYS A 541 -17.66 18.36 -3.77
CA LYS A 541 -19.06 18.04 -3.48
C LYS A 541 -19.39 18.18 -1.99
N ASN A 542 -18.50 17.74 -1.11
CA ASN A 542 -18.77 17.66 0.31
C ASN A 542 -18.24 18.84 1.14
N LYS A 543 -17.95 19.99 0.52
CA LYS A 543 -17.61 21.22 1.29
C LYS A 543 -18.69 21.53 2.34
N ASN A 544 -19.95 21.33 1.97
CA ASN A 544 -21.11 21.44 2.84
C ASN A 544 -21.87 20.11 2.85
N TRP A 545 -21.23 19.05 3.34
CA TRP A 545 -21.82 17.72 3.36
C TRP A 545 -23.23 17.70 3.99
N ASP A 546 -24.17 17.08 3.28
CA ASP A 546 -25.53 16.79 3.74
C ASP A 546 -25.84 15.33 3.42
N TYR A 547 -26.33 14.61 4.43
CA TYR A 547 -26.79 13.25 4.27
C TYR A 547 -27.89 13.14 3.22
N ASN A 548 -28.75 14.15 3.10
CA ASN A 548 -29.86 14.12 2.17
C ASN A 548 -29.50 14.42 0.71
N ASP A 549 -28.29 14.96 0.46
CA ASP A 549 -27.82 15.25 -0.89
C ASP A 549 -27.61 13.96 -1.69
N THR A 550 -28.30 13.86 -2.81
CA THR A 550 -28.25 12.69 -3.70
C THR A 550 -27.02 12.76 -4.58
N LEU A 551 -26.33 11.63 -4.77
CA LEU A 551 -25.23 11.56 -5.73
C LEU A 551 -25.78 11.17 -7.10
N TYR A 552 -25.89 12.12 -8.02
CA TYR A 552 -26.37 11.85 -9.38
C TYR A 552 -25.24 11.41 -10.31
N SER A 553 -25.54 10.45 -11.20
CA SER A 553 -24.56 9.96 -12.18
C SER A 553 -24.05 11.06 -13.11
N GLN A 554 -24.87 12.07 -13.44
CA GLN A 554 -24.44 13.15 -14.33
C GLN A 554 -23.32 14.01 -13.74
N GLU A 555 -23.32 14.23 -12.42
CA GLU A 555 -22.28 15.02 -11.74
C GLU A 555 -20.92 14.33 -11.83
N LEU A 556 -20.90 13.02 -11.57
CA LEU A 556 -19.70 12.19 -11.69
C LEU A 556 -19.18 12.14 -13.13
N ARG A 557 -20.07 11.92 -14.10
CA ARG A 557 -19.71 11.90 -15.53
C ARG A 557 -19.06 13.22 -15.94
N LYS A 558 -19.64 14.35 -15.57
CA LYS A 558 -19.09 15.69 -15.86
C LYS A 558 -17.68 15.86 -15.27
N HIS A 559 -17.48 15.45 -14.02
CA HIS A 559 -16.17 15.52 -13.37
C HIS A 559 -15.13 14.62 -14.07
N PHE A 560 -15.48 13.38 -14.34
CA PHE A 560 -14.61 12.42 -15.01
C PHE A 560 -14.24 12.87 -16.43
N ILE A 561 -15.19 13.40 -17.20
CA ILE A 561 -14.91 13.97 -18.53
C ILE A 561 -13.94 15.14 -18.43
N ASN A 562 -14.15 16.07 -17.51
CA ASN A 562 -13.23 17.20 -17.30
C ASN A 562 -11.84 16.73 -16.88
N SER A 563 -11.76 15.72 -16.02
CA SER A 563 -10.50 15.12 -15.58
C SER A 563 -9.73 14.49 -16.76
N LEU A 564 -10.41 13.78 -17.66
CA LEU A 564 -9.81 13.21 -18.87
C LEU A 564 -9.33 14.31 -19.84
N LYS A 565 -10.15 15.35 -20.06
CA LYS A 565 -9.80 16.49 -20.91
C LYS A 565 -8.55 17.21 -20.42
N ASN A 566 -8.45 17.47 -19.11
CA ASN A 566 -7.28 18.10 -18.51
C ASN A 566 -5.99 17.30 -18.69
N ARG A 567 -6.08 15.99 -18.99
CA ARG A 567 -4.93 15.13 -19.28
C ARG A 567 -4.71 14.86 -20.78
N GLY A 568 -5.54 15.46 -21.64
CA GLY A 568 -5.45 15.39 -23.09
C GLY A 568 -6.14 14.16 -23.69
N ILE A 569 -7.23 13.69 -23.09
CA ILE A 569 -8.17 12.74 -23.68
C ILE A 569 -9.52 13.44 -23.84
N GLU A 570 -9.90 13.75 -25.07
CA GLU A 570 -11.14 14.46 -25.39
C GLU A 570 -12.13 13.57 -26.15
N ASP A 571 -11.61 12.69 -27.00
CA ASP A 571 -12.35 11.90 -27.97
C ASP A 571 -11.67 10.55 -28.25
N PHE A 572 -12.26 9.78 -29.18
CA PHE A 572 -11.69 8.50 -29.61
C PHE A 572 -10.28 8.63 -30.18
N SER A 573 -9.99 9.68 -30.94
CA SER A 573 -8.69 9.86 -31.60
C SER A 573 -7.57 10.05 -30.57
N THR A 574 -7.78 10.98 -29.65
CA THR A 574 -6.83 11.27 -28.57
C THR A 574 -6.64 10.11 -27.60
N TRP A 575 -7.72 9.37 -27.29
CA TRP A 575 -7.64 8.17 -26.46
C TRP A 575 -6.94 7.01 -27.17
N SER A 576 -7.37 6.66 -28.39
CA SER A 576 -6.87 5.49 -29.12
C SER A 576 -5.37 5.56 -29.41
N ASN A 577 -4.85 6.76 -29.71
CA ASN A 577 -3.41 7.01 -29.87
C ASN A 577 -2.58 6.60 -28.64
N ARG A 578 -3.15 6.73 -27.43
CA ARG A 578 -2.52 6.24 -26.19
C ARG A 578 -2.84 4.77 -25.97
N ALA A 579 -4.10 4.38 -26.14
CA ALA A 579 -4.56 3.02 -25.89
C ALA A 579 -3.81 1.97 -26.72
N ILE A 580 -3.43 2.27 -27.96
CA ILE A 580 -2.64 1.33 -28.79
C ILE A 580 -1.35 0.88 -28.08
N ASN A 581 -0.72 1.76 -27.29
CA ASN A 581 0.53 1.48 -26.60
C ASN A 581 0.33 1.00 -25.15
N PHE A 582 -0.70 1.48 -24.46
CA PHE A 582 -0.92 1.22 -23.02
C PHE A 582 -1.95 0.13 -22.74
N PHE A 583 -2.79 -0.24 -23.72
CA PHE A 583 -3.80 -1.29 -23.56
C PHE A 583 -3.19 -2.69 -23.72
N ARG A 584 -2.27 -2.98 -22.80
CA ARG A 584 -1.47 -4.22 -22.75
C ARG A 584 -1.69 -4.97 -21.44
N TYR A 585 -1.46 -6.27 -21.47
CA TYR A 585 -1.62 -7.15 -20.32
C TYR A 585 -0.78 -6.75 -19.09
N ASP A 586 0.44 -6.26 -19.32
CA ASP A 586 1.41 -5.84 -18.30
C ASP A 586 1.09 -4.48 -17.68
N GLU A 587 0.63 -3.51 -18.49
CA GLU A 587 0.35 -2.13 -18.07
C GLU A 587 -1.10 -1.95 -17.56
N ALA A 588 -2.07 -2.27 -18.42
CA ALA A 588 -3.50 -2.13 -18.12
C ALA A 588 -3.96 -3.19 -17.11
N GLY A 589 -3.31 -4.35 -17.12
CA GLY A 589 -3.55 -5.46 -16.20
C GLY A 589 -4.58 -6.48 -16.72
N LYS A 590 -4.39 -7.74 -16.34
CA LYS A 590 -5.16 -8.90 -16.82
C LYS A 590 -6.68 -8.73 -16.76
N VAL A 591 -7.20 -8.14 -15.69
CA VAL A 591 -8.64 -8.07 -15.42
C VAL A 591 -9.31 -7.05 -16.35
N LEU A 592 -8.62 -5.94 -16.66
CA LEU A 592 -9.08 -4.95 -17.63
C LEU A 592 -9.05 -5.51 -19.05
N CYS A 593 -7.96 -6.19 -19.45
CA CYS A 593 -7.91 -6.88 -20.72
C CYS A 593 -9.05 -7.91 -20.87
N ARG A 594 -9.36 -8.65 -19.80
CA ARG A 594 -10.47 -9.60 -19.79
C ARG A 594 -11.83 -8.94 -20.03
N LEU A 595 -12.14 -7.89 -19.27
CA LEU A 595 -13.39 -7.15 -19.48
C LEU A 595 -13.45 -6.55 -20.89
N ALA A 596 -12.32 -6.05 -21.40
CA ALA A 596 -12.24 -5.48 -22.74
C ALA A 596 -12.55 -6.50 -23.84
N ILE A 597 -12.03 -7.72 -23.72
CA ILE A 597 -12.33 -8.79 -24.68
C ILE A 597 -13.81 -9.20 -24.59
N LEU A 598 -14.39 -9.30 -23.40
CA LEU A 598 -15.83 -9.60 -23.24
C LEU A 598 -16.70 -8.49 -23.86
N ILE A 599 -16.38 -7.23 -23.57
CA ILE A 599 -17.06 -6.07 -24.17
C ILE A 599 -16.86 -6.04 -25.67
N ALA A 600 -15.70 -6.42 -26.20
CA ALA A 600 -15.48 -6.44 -27.63
C ALA A 600 -16.13 -7.65 -28.32
N ALA A 601 -16.36 -8.76 -27.61
CA ALA A 601 -16.96 -9.99 -28.12
C ALA A 601 -18.50 -9.98 -28.12
N HIS A 602 -19.13 -9.33 -27.14
CA HIS A 602 -20.59 -9.23 -27.03
C HIS A 602 -21.19 -8.68 -28.33
N ASP A 603 -22.28 -9.23 -28.85
CA ASP A 603 -22.92 -8.79 -30.10
C ASP A 603 -21.94 -8.51 -31.25
N THR A 604 -20.99 -9.42 -31.47
CA THR A 604 -20.08 -9.40 -32.62
C THR A 604 -20.05 -10.74 -33.35
N ILE A 605 -19.66 -10.69 -34.62
CA ILE A 605 -19.46 -11.84 -35.51
C ILE A 605 -18.12 -11.71 -36.23
N GLU A 606 -17.68 -12.77 -36.90
CA GLU A 606 -16.47 -12.74 -37.73
C GLU A 606 -16.56 -11.76 -38.91
N ASP A 607 -15.44 -11.12 -39.23
CA ASP A 607 -15.29 -10.29 -40.41
C ASP A 607 -14.82 -11.13 -41.60
N GLU A 608 -15.71 -11.40 -42.54
CA GLU A 608 -15.45 -12.19 -43.76
C GLU A 608 -14.39 -11.55 -44.68
N ASN A 609 -14.19 -10.23 -44.60
CA ASN A 609 -13.21 -9.52 -45.44
C ASN A 609 -11.84 -9.40 -44.77
N GLU A 610 -11.81 -9.34 -43.44
CA GLU A 610 -10.59 -9.22 -42.64
C GLU A 610 -10.49 -10.38 -41.64
N HIS A 611 -9.97 -11.52 -42.11
CA HIS A 611 -9.85 -12.73 -41.30
C HIS A 611 -9.06 -12.48 -40.00
N GLY A 612 -9.56 -13.00 -38.87
CA GLY A 612 -9.00 -12.76 -37.54
C GLY A 612 -9.67 -11.61 -36.77
N LEU A 613 -10.45 -10.77 -37.43
CA LEU A 613 -11.14 -9.63 -36.83
C LEU A 613 -12.63 -9.93 -36.63
N MET A 614 -13.23 -9.27 -35.63
CA MET A 614 -14.68 -9.26 -35.44
C MET A 614 -15.31 -7.94 -35.91
N LYS A 615 -16.57 -7.99 -36.31
CA LYS A 615 -17.40 -6.82 -36.63
C LYS A 615 -18.67 -6.80 -35.77
N ILE A 616 -19.20 -5.61 -35.53
CA ILE A 616 -20.42 -5.42 -34.74
C ILE A 616 -21.60 -6.09 -35.44
N ALA A 617 -22.31 -6.92 -34.70
CA ALA A 617 -23.50 -7.63 -35.14
C ALA A 617 -24.77 -6.88 -34.72
N ARG A 618 -25.94 -7.49 -34.97
CA ARG A 618 -27.21 -6.97 -34.43
C ARG A 618 -27.27 -7.22 -32.93
N ALA A 619 -28.03 -6.39 -32.22
CA ALA A 619 -28.27 -6.58 -30.79
C ALA A 619 -28.81 -7.98 -30.48
N ASN A 620 -28.38 -8.57 -29.36
CA ASN A 620 -28.72 -9.92 -28.91
C ASN A 620 -28.23 -11.05 -29.84
N THR A 621 -27.15 -10.83 -30.59
CA THR A 621 -26.49 -11.90 -31.35
C THR A 621 -25.68 -12.80 -30.42
N SER A 622 -24.95 -12.21 -29.48
CA SER A 622 -24.10 -12.97 -28.56
C SER A 622 -23.94 -12.27 -27.20
N ASP A 623 -24.39 -12.95 -26.15
CA ASP A 623 -24.34 -12.41 -24.79
C ASP A 623 -23.05 -12.79 -24.06
N PHE A 624 -22.05 -11.91 -24.12
CA PHE A 624 -20.78 -12.02 -23.38
C PHE A 624 -20.71 -11.12 -22.13
N LEU A 625 -21.74 -10.32 -21.85
CA LEU A 625 -21.80 -9.41 -20.71
C LEU A 625 -22.69 -9.94 -19.57
N SER A 626 -22.74 -11.27 -19.44
CA SER A 626 -23.46 -12.00 -18.41
C SER A 626 -22.53 -12.57 -17.33
N LEU A 627 -23.10 -12.83 -16.15
CA LEU A 627 -22.37 -13.46 -15.03
C LEU A 627 -21.86 -14.85 -15.40
N LYS A 628 -22.63 -15.61 -16.20
CA LYS A 628 -22.19 -16.92 -16.70
C LYS A 628 -20.88 -16.80 -17.47
N LYS A 629 -20.81 -15.88 -18.45
CA LYS A 629 -19.62 -15.71 -19.29
C LYS A 629 -18.46 -15.09 -18.53
N TRP A 630 -18.72 -14.17 -17.60
CA TRP A 630 -17.71 -13.70 -16.66
C TRP A 630 -17.11 -14.92 -15.95
N ASN A 631 -17.88 -15.72 -15.22
CA ASN A 631 -17.35 -16.81 -14.40
C ASN A 631 -16.68 -17.93 -15.23
N SER A 632 -17.20 -18.27 -16.42
CA SER A 632 -16.63 -19.34 -17.24
C SER A 632 -15.35 -18.96 -17.98
N LEU A 633 -15.20 -17.69 -18.35
CA LEU A 633 -14.05 -17.16 -19.09
C LEU A 633 -13.14 -16.39 -18.13
N ASP A 634 -12.55 -17.11 -17.19
CA ASP A 634 -11.79 -16.59 -16.05
C ASP A 634 -10.31 -16.30 -16.35
N SER A 635 -9.78 -16.82 -17.46
CA SER A 635 -8.37 -16.70 -17.82
C SER A 635 -8.16 -16.01 -19.16
N VAL A 636 -7.11 -15.19 -19.23
CA VAL A 636 -6.65 -14.53 -20.45
C VAL A 636 -5.55 -15.38 -21.07
N GLU A 637 -5.72 -15.73 -22.33
CA GLU A 637 -4.75 -16.48 -23.12
C GLU A 637 -3.95 -15.52 -24.02
N HIS A 638 -2.64 -15.70 -24.00
CA HIS A 638 -1.69 -15.05 -24.92
C HIS A 638 -1.59 -15.93 -26.17
N ILE A 639 -2.19 -15.53 -27.29
CA ILE A 639 -2.19 -16.36 -28.51
C ILE A 639 -0.74 -16.62 -28.93
N ALA A 640 0.02 -15.57 -29.25
CA ALA A 640 1.48 -15.65 -29.21
C ALA A 640 1.95 -15.60 -27.75
N PRO A 641 2.72 -16.59 -27.27
CA PRO A 641 3.11 -16.71 -25.87
C PRO A 641 4.05 -15.58 -25.42
N GLN A 642 4.25 -15.44 -24.12
CA GLN A 642 5.18 -14.43 -23.57
C GLN A 642 6.65 -14.75 -23.86
N LYS A 643 6.97 -16.00 -24.19
CA LYS A 643 8.32 -16.46 -24.51
C LYS A 643 8.31 -17.18 -25.86
N ASN A 644 9.11 -16.70 -26.79
CA ASN A 644 9.30 -17.32 -28.11
C ASN A 644 10.50 -18.29 -28.11
N THR A 645 10.46 -19.32 -27.25
CA THR A 645 11.60 -20.23 -27.08
C THR A 645 11.98 -20.98 -28.35
N ASP A 646 10.98 -21.40 -29.13
CA ASP A 646 11.18 -22.24 -30.31
C ASP A 646 11.31 -21.42 -31.61
N LYS A 647 11.24 -20.08 -31.52
CA LYS A 647 11.29 -19.13 -32.65
C LYS A 647 10.23 -19.40 -33.75
N GLU A 648 9.16 -20.09 -33.41
CA GLU A 648 8.04 -20.38 -34.33
C GLU A 648 7.06 -19.21 -34.47
N TRP A 649 7.11 -18.23 -33.56
CA TRP A 649 6.29 -17.02 -33.62
C TRP A 649 7.05 -15.88 -34.29
N ASP A 650 6.31 -15.00 -34.97
CA ASP A 650 6.84 -13.78 -35.58
C ASP A 650 7.67 -12.98 -34.57
N SER A 651 8.94 -12.73 -34.89
CA SER A 651 9.89 -12.06 -34.00
C SER A 651 9.51 -10.61 -33.75
N GLU A 652 8.86 -9.94 -34.72
CA GLU A 652 8.43 -8.54 -34.58
C GLU A 652 7.45 -8.34 -33.41
N LEU A 653 6.79 -9.41 -32.95
CA LEU A 653 5.89 -9.35 -31.81
C LEU A 653 6.57 -9.02 -30.49
N TYR A 654 7.87 -9.33 -30.39
CA TYR A 654 8.68 -9.23 -29.18
C TYR A 654 9.61 -8.02 -29.19
N ASP A 655 9.60 -7.23 -30.27
CA ASP A 655 10.47 -6.06 -30.42
C ASP A 655 10.03 -4.91 -29.51
N GLU A 656 11.01 -4.35 -28.78
CA GLU A 656 10.86 -3.11 -28.03
C GLU A 656 10.85 -1.90 -28.97
N PRO A 657 10.02 -0.87 -28.73
CA PRO A 657 9.18 -0.67 -27.54
C PRO A 657 7.74 -1.22 -27.66
N SER A 658 7.37 -1.81 -28.81
CA SER A 658 5.97 -2.13 -29.12
C SER A 658 5.40 -3.27 -28.29
N LEU A 659 6.20 -4.32 -28.03
CA LEU A 659 5.83 -5.51 -27.24
C LEU A 659 4.42 -6.03 -27.60
N LEU A 660 4.15 -6.20 -28.90
CA LEU A 660 2.82 -6.55 -29.42
C LEU A 660 2.26 -7.86 -28.84
N TYR A 661 3.11 -8.78 -28.40
CA TYR A 661 2.65 -9.99 -27.71
C TYR A 661 1.86 -9.68 -26.42
N GLN A 662 2.06 -8.51 -25.79
CA GLN A 662 1.27 -8.06 -24.64
C GLN A 662 0.01 -7.29 -25.02
N SER A 663 -0.12 -6.85 -26.28
CA SER A 663 -1.25 -6.02 -26.73
C SER A 663 -2.57 -6.77 -26.70
N ILE A 664 -3.68 -6.05 -26.47
CA ILE A 664 -5.02 -6.66 -26.45
C ILE A 664 -5.36 -7.41 -27.74
N GLY A 665 -4.78 -7.01 -28.88
CA GLY A 665 -4.91 -7.72 -30.17
C GLY A 665 -4.39 -9.16 -30.16
N ASN A 666 -3.36 -9.47 -29.35
CA ASN A 666 -2.81 -10.82 -29.19
C ASN A 666 -3.55 -11.67 -28.15
N LEU A 667 -4.49 -11.08 -27.40
CA LEU A 667 -5.15 -11.75 -26.30
C LEU A 667 -6.48 -12.38 -26.74
N THR A 668 -6.88 -13.42 -26.03
CA THR A 668 -8.23 -13.99 -26.09
C THR A 668 -8.62 -14.55 -24.72
N LEU A 669 -9.84 -15.05 -24.60
CA LEU A 669 -10.34 -15.65 -23.36
C LEU A 669 -10.55 -17.15 -23.53
N LEU A 670 -10.09 -17.90 -22.54
CA LEU A 670 -10.31 -19.34 -22.40
C LEU A 670 -10.60 -19.67 -20.93
N PRO A 671 -11.35 -20.75 -20.64
CA PRO A 671 -11.38 -21.33 -19.31
C PRO A 671 -9.97 -21.75 -18.85
N GLN A 672 -9.64 -21.58 -17.57
CA GLN A 672 -8.29 -21.83 -17.02
C GLN A 672 -7.71 -23.20 -17.39
N ARG A 673 -8.51 -24.27 -17.39
CA ARG A 673 -8.08 -25.63 -17.77
C ARG A 673 -7.63 -25.71 -19.22
N ILE A 674 -8.39 -25.08 -20.12
CA ILE A 674 -8.10 -25.06 -21.56
C ILE A 674 -6.85 -24.20 -21.82
N ASN A 675 -6.78 -23.03 -21.20
CA ASN A 675 -5.63 -22.14 -21.30
C ASN A 675 -4.34 -22.84 -20.86
N SER A 676 -4.36 -23.53 -19.73
CA SER A 676 -3.20 -24.31 -19.24
C SER A 676 -2.78 -25.44 -20.20
N SER A 677 -3.75 -26.05 -20.90
CA SER A 677 -3.51 -27.09 -21.90
C SER A 677 -2.99 -26.54 -23.23
N ALA A 678 -3.41 -25.33 -23.62
CA ALA A 678 -2.91 -24.62 -24.80
C ALA A 678 -1.49 -24.07 -24.56
N GLY A 679 -1.26 -23.40 -23.43
CA GLY A 679 0.05 -22.97 -22.95
C GLY A 679 0.90 -22.25 -24.00
N ASN A 680 2.15 -22.68 -24.16
CA ASN A 680 3.10 -22.10 -25.12
C ASN A 680 3.14 -22.86 -26.46
N LYS A 681 2.12 -23.67 -26.78
CA LYS A 681 2.06 -24.40 -28.05
C LYS A 681 2.03 -23.45 -29.23
N ASN A 682 2.41 -23.93 -30.40
CA ASN A 682 2.47 -23.12 -31.62
C ASN A 682 1.10 -22.76 -32.20
N TRP A 683 1.11 -21.85 -33.18
CA TRP A 683 -0.11 -21.33 -33.79
C TRP A 683 -1.01 -22.43 -34.36
N LYS A 684 -0.46 -23.39 -35.09
CA LYS A 684 -1.23 -24.51 -35.66
C LYS A 684 -2.01 -25.24 -34.58
N THR A 685 -1.35 -25.58 -33.48
CA THR A 685 -1.98 -26.30 -32.39
C THR A 685 -3.02 -25.45 -31.67
N LYS A 686 -2.73 -24.17 -31.39
CA LYS A 686 -3.72 -23.26 -30.75
C LYS A 686 -4.94 -23.02 -31.63
N ARG A 687 -4.77 -22.93 -32.95
CA ARG A 687 -5.88 -22.78 -33.90
C ARG A 687 -6.83 -23.97 -33.83
N LEU A 688 -6.31 -25.19 -33.71
CA LEU A 688 -7.14 -26.40 -33.54
C LEU A 688 -7.97 -26.36 -32.25
N TYR A 689 -7.41 -25.87 -31.14
CA TYR A 689 -8.21 -25.65 -29.92
C TYR A 689 -9.37 -24.68 -30.19
N PHE A 690 -9.11 -23.58 -30.90
CA PHE A 690 -10.14 -22.60 -31.21
C PHE A 690 -11.21 -23.16 -32.16
N GLU A 691 -10.79 -23.87 -33.22
CA GLU A 691 -11.69 -24.56 -34.17
C GLU A 691 -12.58 -25.59 -33.47
N ALA A 692 -12.01 -26.37 -32.57
CA ALA A 692 -12.74 -27.35 -31.79
C ALA A 692 -13.79 -26.69 -30.87
N ILE A 693 -13.44 -25.62 -30.15
CA ILE A 693 -14.34 -24.93 -29.22
C ILE A 693 -15.50 -24.23 -29.95
N VAL A 694 -15.30 -23.77 -31.19
CA VAL A 694 -16.38 -23.14 -31.98
C VAL A 694 -17.19 -24.16 -32.79
N GLN A 695 -16.91 -25.45 -32.67
CA GLN A 695 -17.65 -26.46 -33.40
C GLN A 695 -19.01 -26.70 -32.73
N LYS A 696 -20.11 -26.49 -33.47
CA LYS A 696 -21.48 -26.68 -32.97
C LYS A 696 -21.94 -28.14 -33.05
N ASP A 697 -21.32 -28.93 -33.93
CA ASP A 697 -21.68 -30.33 -34.20
C ASP A 697 -20.68 -31.29 -33.54
N GLN A 698 -21.17 -32.07 -32.57
CA GLN A 698 -20.37 -33.02 -31.81
C GLN A 698 -19.67 -34.06 -32.71
N ASN A 699 -20.34 -34.52 -33.78
CA ASN A 699 -19.74 -35.53 -34.67
C ASN A 699 -18.55 -34.95 -35.45
N LYS A 700 -18.66 -33.68 -35.88
CA LYS A 700 -17.56 -32.99 -36.55
C LYS A 700 -16.41 -32.67 -35.61
N LEU A 701 -16.71 -32.38 -34.34
CA LEU A 701 -15.70 -32.20 -33.29
C LEU A 701 -14.91 -33.50 -33.08
N ASP A 702 -15.60 -34.63 -32.96
CA ASP A 702 -14.95 -35.93 -32.78
C ASP A 702 -14.12 -36.35 -34.00
N GLN A 703 -14.58 -36.05 -35.22
CA GLN A 703 -13.80 -36.24 -36.44
C GLN A 703 -12.52 -35.39 -36.43
N LEU A 704 -12.65 -34.08 -36.15
CA LEU A 704 -11.51 -33.16 -36.08
C LEU A 704 -10.45 -33.62 -35.07
N LEU A 705 -10.88 -34.08 -33.90
CA LEU A 705 -9.98 -34.55 -32.84
C LEU A 705 -9.38 -35.94 -33.13
N ALA A 706 -10.05 -36.78 -33.92
CA ALA A 706 -9.54 -38.10 -34.31
C ALA A 706 -8.50 -38.04 -35.44
N GLU A 707 -8.60 -37.03 -36.31
CA GLU A 707 -7.65 -36.80 -37.40
C GLU A 707 -6.33 -36.16 -36.93
N GLU A 708 -6.32 -35.53 -35.75
CA GLU A 708 -5.16 -34.85 -35.21
C GLU A 708 -4.24 -35.77 -34.39
N THR A 709 -2.95 -35.79 -34.74
CA THR A 709 -1.95 -36.67 -34.09
C THR A 709 -1.04 -35.93 -33.11
N GLY A 710 -1.08 -34.59 -33.09
CA GLY A 710 -0.24 -33.75 -32.24
C GLY A 710 -0.77 -33.47 -30.83
N LEU A 711 -1.99 -33.88 -30.48
CA LEU A 711 -2.61 -33.62 -29.18
C LEU A 711 -2.52 -34.83 -28.25
N SER A 712 -2.19 -34.59 -26.98
CA SER A 712 -2.24 -35.63 -25.94
C SER A 712 -3.68 -36.05 -25.66
N THR A 713 -3.88 -37.29 -25.19
CA THR A 713 -5.21 -37.81 -24.78
C THR A 713 -5.90 -36.89 -23.77
N ASN A 714 -5.16 -36.40 -22.77
CA ASN A 714 -5.66 -35.44 -21.79
C ASN A 714 -6.07 -34.10 -22.43
N SER A 715 -5.33 -33.62 -23.43
CA SER A 715 -5.70 -32.40 -24.17
C SER A 715 -7.02 -32.57 -24.93
N ILE A 716 -7.23 -33.75 -25.54
CA ILE A 716 -8.46 -34.08 -26.27
C ILE A 716 -9.67 -34.12 -25.32
N GLU A 717 -9.52 -34.76 -24.15
CA GLU A 717 -10.58 -34.79 -23.12
C GLU A 717 -10.94 -33.38 -22.63
N ILE A 718 -9.93 -32.54 -22.36
CA ILE A 718 -10.16 -31.14 -21.96
C ILE A 718 -10.92 -30.35 -23.03
N ILE A 719 -10.67 -30.59 -24.32
CA ILE A 719 -11.36 -29.92 -25.42
C ILE A 719 -12.81 -30.44 -25.56
N ARG A 720 -13.03 -31.76 -25.40
CA ARG A 720 -14.38 -32.35 -25.45
C ARG A 720 -15.29 -31.82 -24.35
N ASP A 721 -14.74 -31.56 -23.17
CA ASP A 721 -15.48 -31.02 -22.02
C ASP A 721 -15.72 -29.49 -22.13
N ALA A 722 -15.18 -28.83 -23.15
CA ALA A 722 -15.26 -27.39 -23.30
C ALA A 722 -16.66 -26.93 -23.75
N GLU A 723 -17.19 -25.86 -23.14
CA GLU A 723 -18.40 -25.21 -23.64
C GLU A 723 -18.13 -24.45 -24.96
N TYR A 724 -19.13 -24.41 -25.84
CA TYR A 724 -19.10 -23.59 -27.05
C TYR A 724 -18.90 -22.10 -26.73
N ASN A 725 -17.95 -21.47 -27.43
CA ASN A 725 -17.61 -20.06 -27.24
C ASN A 725 -17.37 -19.33 -28.57
N GLU A 726 -18.37 -18.57 -29.01
CA GLU A 726 -18.41 -17.93 -30.33
C GLU A 726 -17.34 -16.84 -30.55
N HIS A 727 -16.81 -16.20 -29.51
CA HIS A 727 -15.82 -15.13 -29.62
C HIS A 727 -14.49 -15.58 -30.23
N LEU A 728 -14.24 -16.89 -30.27
CA LEU A 728 -13.07 -17.49 -30.90
C LEU A 728 -13.23 -17.66 -32.41
N LYS A 729 -14.45 -17.56 -32.96
CA LYS A 729 -14.73 -17.82 -34.38
C LYS A 729 -13.93 -16.93 -35.33
N PRO A 730 -13.74 -15.62 -35.08
CA PRO A 730 -12.83 -14.78 -35.88
C PRO A 730 -11.42 -15.36 -36.01
N LEU A 731 -10.88 -15.96 -34.94
CA LEU A 731 -9.53 -16.52 -34.90
C LEU A 731 -9.37 -17.73 -35.82
N THR A 732 -10.43 -18.52 -35.97
CA THR A 732 -10.43 -19.74 -36.80
C THR A 732 -10.37 -19.44 -38.30
N MET A 733 -10.73 -18.22 -38.71
CA MET A 733 -10.68 -17.79 -40.12
C MET A 733 -9.26 -17.43 -40.58
N VAL A 734 -8.30 -17.28 -39.65
CA VAL A 734 -6.91 -16.99 -39.98
C VAL A 734 -6.25 -18.25 -40.52
N LYS A 735 -5.90 -18.23 -41.81
CA LYS A 735 -5.29 -19.37 -42.49
C LYS A 735 -3.90 -19.68 -41.93
N GLU A 736 -3.51 -20.95 -41.99
CA GLU A 736 -2.22 -21.43 -41.47
C GLU A 736 -1.01 -20.77 -42.15
N ASP A 737 -1.11 -20.55 -43.47
CA ASP A 737 -0.07 -19.97 -44.31
C ASP A 737 0.16 -18.48 -44.04
N VAL A 738 -0.88 -17.75 -43.64
CA VAL A 738 -0.78 -16.35 -43.19
C VAL A 738 -0.14 -16.26 -41.80
N GLY A 739 -0.47 -17.23 -40.93
CA GLY A 739 0.03 -17.29 -39.56
C GLY A 739 -0.46 -16.16 -38.66
N TRP A 740 -0.02 -16.19 -37.40
CA TRP A 740 -0.31 -15.15 -36.41
C TRP A 740 0.85 -14.16 -36.29
N ASN A 741 0.75 -13.03 -37.00
CA ASN A 741 1.85 -12.08 -37.24
C ASN A 741 1.57 -10.66 -36.72
N ALA A 742 2.60 -9.80 -36.72
CA ALA A 742 2.56 -8.44 -36.19
C ALA A 742 1.53 -7.55 -36.90
N THR A 743 1.36 -7.70 -38.21
CA THR A 743 0.40 -6.91 -38.99
C THR A 743 -1.04 -7.24 -38.58
N LEU A 744 -1.36 -8.52 -38.43
CA LEU A 744 -2.67 -8.98 -37.96
C LEU A 744 -2.95 -8.49 -36.53
N ILE A 745 -1.99 -8.63 -35.62
CA ILE A 745 -2.15 -8.19 -34.22
C ILE A 745 -2.42 -6.68 -34.15
N LYS A 746 -1.70 -5.85 -34.91
CA LYS A 746 -1.94 -4.40 -34.96
C LYS A 746 -3.37 -4.07 -35.41
N LYS A 747 -3.85 -4.70 -36.48
CA LYS A 747 -5.22 -4.53 -36.96
C LYS A 747 -6.26 -4.96 -35.93
N ARG A 748 -6.06 -6.12 -35.32
CA ARG A 748 -6.96 -6.66 -34.28
C ARG A 748 -6.97 -5.79 -33.03
N ASN A 749 -5.81 -5.30 -32.62
CA ASN A 749 -5.65 -4.35 -31.52
C ASN A 749 -6.51 -3.11 -31.75
N GLN A 750 -6.40 -2.51 -32.93
CA GLN A 750 -7.20 -1.36 -33.33
C GLN A 750 -8.71 -1.67 -33.33
N ARG A 751 -9.13 -2.80 -33.93
CA ARG A 751 -10.54 -3.19 -33.98
C ARG A 751 -11.15 -3.39 -32.58
N ILE A 752 -10.41 -4.03 -31.66
CA ILE A 752 -10.86 -4.22 -30.28
C ILE A 752 -11.00 -2.86 -29.58
N ILE A 753 -10.00 -1.98 -29.73
CA ILE A 753 -10.00 -0.62 -29.17
C ILE A 753 -11.20 0.19 -29.67
N GLU A 754 -11.51 0.12 -30.97
CA GLU A 754 -12.66 0.79 -31.59
C GLU A 754 -13.99 0.32 -31.01
N ILE A 755 -14.24 -1.01 -31.00
CA ILE A 755 -15.49 -1.59 -30.47
C ILE A 755 -15.62 -1.32 -28.98
N PHE A 756 -14.53 -1.45 -28.23
CA PHE A 756 -14.49 -1.19 -26.80
C PHE A 756 -14.86 0.27 -26.49
N TRP A 757 -14.27 1.23 -27.20
CA TRP A 757 -14.60 2.64 -27.04
C TRP A 757 -16.07 2.92 -27.31
N GLN A 758 -16.61 2.47 -28.45
CA GLN A 758 -18.00 2.71 -28.85
C GLN A 758 -19.03 2.27 -27.79
N ARG A 759 -18.67 1.31 -26.94
CA ARG A 759 -19.55 0.78 -25.89
C ARG A 759 -19.35 1.50 -24.56
N ILE A 760 -18.10 1.64 -24.11
CA ILE A 760 -17.82 2.28 -22.81
C ILE A 760 -18.03 3.80 -22.87
N SER A 761 -17.92 4.43 -24.04
CA SER A 761 -18.14 5.87 -24.18
C SER A 761 -19.57 6.23 -23.79
N ASN A 762 -20.55 5.39 -24.14
CA ASN A 762 -21.97 5.60 -23.81
C ASN A 762 -22.27 5.52 -22.30
N TRP A 763 -21.34 4.97 -21.52
CA TRP A 763 -21.45 4.91 -20.07
C TRP A 763 -20.95 6.20 -19.39
N LEU A 764 -20.20 7.02 -20.13
CA LEU A 764 -19.52 8.21 -19.61
C LEU A 764 -20.01 9.51 -20.25
N TYR A 765 -20.08 9.57 -21.58
CA TYR A 765 -20.59 10.69 -22.38
C TYR A 765 -22.08 10.52 -22.62
#